data_AF-A0A314YUK6-F1
#
_entry.id   AF-A0A314YUK6-F1
#
_cell.length_a   1.000
_cell.length_b   1.000
_cell.length_c   1.000
_cell.angle_alpha   90.00
_cell.angle_beta   90.00
_cell.angle_gamma   90.00
#
_symmetry.space_group_name_H-M   'P 1'
#
loop_
_entity.id
_entity.type
_entity.pdbx_description
1 polymer ?
#
loop_
_entity_poly.entity_id
_entity_poly.type
_entity_poly.pdbx_seq_one_letter_code
_entity_poly.pdbx_strand_id
1 'polypeptide(L)'
;MESVAETNSVDLKVTELLKEVQLEYSPAFTKAVDDAVSAIEGAIDKIPENLKVTADEAPGFVRDIGADKVEFEFKKPKSIEVGGSYALQCIVKPEVNVDLLVRLPKECFHEKDYLNYRYHAKRCLYLCVIKKFLMSSSLIQKVEWSTLQNEVRKPVLIVYPGMKLVEVPEFCIRIIPTAPSLFSIPKLHLNRNNVRALNQGGIPQATPKYNSSILEDMFIEDMEEFLKKTFLGWKELQEALKLLKVWARQRTPIYAYDCLNGFLISVILSYLVDRDRIKKSMKAMHILRVTLNFIATSELWKHGLYFTPKGQNAIPKEKRLPLKESFPVVICSPSTNFNLAFRMTRVGFLELQDESALTLECIKKGRDCGFEEIFVTRVDYPAKYDHIIRLNLKGNSKVYASGFCLDDECWRLYEQKVHNVLIQGLSDRVKTVRVTWRNMLSECSIKDGLSTLNAEPLLIGISVSSLDKAFRIVNIGPDADNKEEALKFRKFWGEKAELRRFKDGKIAESTENIMHIVDQLDFSLLYGTEDPISSSGSLLGAFEILSKQLRLIEDIPLKVSTVQPLDSAFRFSSVFPPEPHPLANEKGTFLRLRSLPPSCIRPLEVMIQLEGSGNWPMDDVAIEKTKSAFLLKIGESLQNNWGMTCTATEDDVDVFVSGYAFRLKIWHERGLTLLRRETGNDQVKQVSNMDRELYFRSQHSSMINGLQGCYAAYGPVVRLAKRWVASHLFSACLVEEAIELLVAYIFLSLYHLMLLPHGSLDF
;
A
#
# COMPACT_ATOMS: atom_id res chain seq x y z
N MET A 1 28.22 -23.28 0.69
CA MET A 1 27.56 -23.92 1.86
C MET A 1 26.47 -23.02 2.43
N GLU A 2 26.69 -21.71 2.60
CA GLU A 2 25.66 -20.75 3.06
C GLU A 2 24.38 -20.75 2.21
N SER A 3 24.47 -20.71 0.87
CA SER A 3 23.29 -20.71 -0.01
C SER A 3 22.41 -21.97 0.09
N VAL A 4 22.98 -23.12 0.44
CA VAL A 4 22.25 -24.39 0.62
C VAL A 4 21.59 -24.43 2.00
N ALA A 5 22.26 -23.90 3.04
CA ALA A 5 21.70 -23.78 4.38
C ALA A 5 20.53 -22.78 4.44
N GLU A 6 20.64 -21.63 3.77
CA GLU A 6 19.55 -20.65 3.63
C GLU A 6 18.36 -21.22 2.86
N THR A 7 18.60 -21.97 1.78
CA THR A 7 17.52 -22.63 1.01
C THR A 7 16.77 -23.65 1.87
N ASN A 8 17.47 -24.39 2.75
CA ASN A 8 16.86 -25.34 3.67
C ASN A 8 16.06 -24.64 4.80
N SER A 9 16.52 -23.49 5.29
CA SER A 9 15.79 -22.65 6.25
C SER A 9 14.44 -22.16 5.69
N VAL A 10 14.46 -21.64 4.46
CA VAL A 10 13.25 -21.14 3.78
C VAL A 10 12.25 -22.26 3.49
N ASP A 11 12.72 -23.41 3.02
CA ASP A 11 11.86 -24.57 2.76
C ASP A 11 11.16 -25.05 4.05
N LEU A 12 11.84 -25.00 5.21
CA LEU A 12 11.24 -25.30 6.51
C LEU A 12 10.17 -24.28 6.90
N LYS A 13 10.48 -22.98 6.83
CA LYS A 13 9.53 -21.90 7.14
C LYS A 13 8.28 -21.96 6.26
N VAL A 14 8.45 -22.20 4.96
CA VAL A 14 7.35 -22.36 4.00
C VAL A 14 6.50 -23.59 4.33
N THR A 15 7.14 -24.69 4.73
CA THR A 15 6.42 -25.90 5.14
C THR A 15 5.61 -25.66 6.41
N GLU A 16 6.14 -24.93 7.38
CA GLU A 16 5.46 -24.56 8.61
C GLU A 16 4.28 -23.62 8.36
N LEU A 17 4.48 -22.57 7.56
CA LEU A 17 3.40 -21.68 7.11
C LEU A 17 2.30 -22.44 6.40
N LEU A 18 2.64 -23.36 5.48
CA LEU A 18 1.65 -24.17 4.78
C LEU A 18 0.83 -25.02 5.75
N LYS A 19 1.45 -25.60 6.79
CA LYS A 19 0.72 -26.32 7.86
C LYS A 19 -0.20 -25.38 8.64
N GLU A 20 0.26 -24.18 8.94
CA GLU A 20 -0.52 -23.20 9.68
C GLU A 20 -1.73 -22.70 8.87
N VAL A 21 -1.56 -22.38 7.59
CA VAL A 21 -2.59 -21.71 6.78
C VAL A 21 -3.51 -22.68 6.04
N GLN A 22 -3.09 -23.92 5.78
CA GLN A 22 -3.94 -24.87 5.08
C GLN A 22 -5.11 -25.31 5.95
N LEU A 23 -6.24 -25.55 5.28
CA LEU A 23 -7.36 -26.22 5.91
C LEU A 23 -7.09 -27.73 5.96
N GLU A 24 -7.27 -28.34 7.12
CA GLU A 24 -7.31 -29.80 7.23
C GLU A 24 -8.69 -30.28 6.78
N TYR A 25 -8.74 -31.04 5.70
CA TYR A 25 -9.96 -31.64 5.17
C TYR A 25 -10.32 -32.90 5.98
N SER A 26 -10.57 -32.72 7.28
CA SER A 26 -10.91 -33.83 8.18
C SER A 26 -12.25 -34.47 7.77
N PRO A 27 -12.46 -35.79 8.00
CA PRO A 27 -13.75 -36.41 7.73
C PRO A 27 -14.92 -35.72 8.43
N ALA A 28 -14.67 -35.14 9.61
CA ALA A 28 -15.65 -34.35 10.35
C ALA A 28 -16.00 -33.03 9.64
N PHE A 29 -15.00 -32.31 9.11
CA PHE A 29 -15.24 -31.10 8.34
C PHE A 29 -15.96 -31.38 7.03
N THR A 30 -15.54 -32.39 6.27
CA THR A 30 -16.22 -32.81 5.03
C THR A 30 -17.68 -33.17 5.32
N LYS A 31 -17.94 -33.95 6.37
CA LYS A 31 -19.31 -34.26 6.79
C LYS A 31 -20.12 -33.01 7.13
N ALA A 32 -19.54 -32.04 7.84
CA ALA A 32 -20.22 -30.79 8.17
C ALA A 32 -20.58 -29.97 6.91
N VAL A 33 -19.69 -29.95 5.91
CA VAL A 33 -19.98 -29.32 4.62
C VAL A 33 -21.12 -30.06 3.91
N ASP A 34 -21.06 -31.39 3.85
CA ASP A 34 -22.09 -32.22 3.21
C ASP A 34 -23.46 -32.05 3.90
N ASP A 35 -23.50 -32.10 5.24
CA ASP A 35 -24.72 -31.90 6.03
C ASP A 35 -25.31 -30.49 5.79
N ALA A 36 -24.46 -29.47 5.70
CA ALA A 36 -24.89 -28.10 5.40
C ALA A 36 -25.39 -27.93 3.96
N VAL A 37 -24.75 -28.59 2.98
CA VAL A 37 -25.23 -28.62 1.59
C VAL A 37 -26.57 -29.35 1.52
N SER A 38 -26.72 -30.52 2.15
CA SER A 38 -28.00 -31.24 2.23
C SER A 38 -29.09 -30.43 2.93
N ALA A 39 -28.75 -29.62 3.93
CA ALA A 39 -29.70 -28.71 4.57
C ALA A 39 -30.17 -27.59 3.62
N ILE A 40 -29.28 -27.06 2.78
CA ILE A 40 -29.60 -26.08 1.74
C ILE A 40 -30.49 -26.73 0.67
N GLU A 41 -30.14 -27.91 0.18
CA GLU A 41 -30.93 -28.69 -0.79
C GLU A 41 -32.33 -28.99 -0.23
N GLY A 42 -32.42 -29.49 0.99
CA GLY A 42 -33.69 -29.77 1.66
C GLY A 42 -34.54 -28.53 1.92
N ALA A 43 -33.94 -27.35 2.07
CA ALA A 43 -34.68 -26.08 2.15
C ALA A 43 -35.20 -25.64 0.78
N ILE A 44 -34.40 -25.82 -0.28
CA ILE A 44 -34.80 -25.54 -1.67
C ILE A 44 -35.90 -26.51 -2.13
N ASP A 45 -35.86 -27.76 -1.69
CA ASP A 45 -36.85 -28.77 -2.05
C ASP A 45 -38.26 -28.50 -1.52
N LYS A 46 -38.36 -27.72 -0.44
CA LYS A 46 -39.64 -27.27 0.14
C LYS A 46 -40.29 -26.13 -0.65
N ILE A 47 -39.59 -25.54 -1.62
CA ILE A 47 -40.12 -24.44 -2.42
C ILE A 47 -41.16 -24.99 -3.42
N PRO A 48 -42.40 -24.46 -3.45
CA PRO A 48 -43.41 -24.89 -4.42
C PRO A 48 -43.00 -24.58 -5.87
N GLU A 49 -43.13 -25.56 -6.77
CA GLU A 49 -42.75 -25.44 -8.19
C GLU A 49 -43.64 -24.54 -9.05
N ASN A 50 -44.76 -24.06 -8.49
CA ASN A 50 -45.70 -23.14 -9.16
C ASN A 50 -45.74 -21.78 -8.46
N LEU A 51 -44.74 -21.48 -7.63
CA LEU A 51 -44.63 -20.18 -6.98
C LEU A 51 -44.35 -19.11 -8.03
N LYS A 52 -45.29 -18.19 -8.21
CA LYS A 52 -45.10 -17.00 -9.05
C LYS A 52 -44.20 -16.02 -8.33
N VAL A 53 -43.11 -15.63 -8.99
CA VAL A 53 -42.14 -14.66 -8.48
C VAL A 53 -42.30 -13.35 -9.25
N THR A 54 -42.55 -12.27 -8.53
CA THR A 54 -42.75 -10.92 -9.08
C THR A 54 -41.67 -9.96 -8.57
N ALA A 55 -41.71 -8.70 -9.02
CA ALA A 55 -40.81 -7.66 -8.53
C ALA A 55 -40.92 -7.41 -7.01
N ASP A 56 -42.03 -7.82 -6.37
CA ASP A 56 -42.34 -7.57 -4.97
C ASP A 56 -41.37 -8.27 -3.99
N GLU A 57 -40.65 -9.30 -4.45
CA GLU A 57 -39.65 -9.98 -3.60
C GLU A 57 -38.41 -9.10 -3.34
N ALA A 58 -38.09 -8.17 -4.26
CA ALA A 58 -36.99 -7.21 -4.14
C ALA A 58 -37.27 -5.90 -4.92
N PRO A 59 -38.27 -5.10 -4.50
CA PRO A 59 -38.76 -3.97 -5.28
C PRO A 59 -37.70 -2.88 -5.46
N GLY A 60 -36.89 -2.62 -4.43
CA GLY A 60 -35.80 -1.64 -4.49
C GLY A 60 -34.74 -2.02 -5.53
N PHE A 61 -34.29 -3.27 -5.54
CA PHE A 61 -33.29 -3.75 -6.49
C PHE A 61 -33.78 -3.70 -7.93
N VAL A 62 -34.99 -4.22 -8.19
CA VAL A 62 -35.58 -4.27 -9.54
C VAL A 62 -35.75 -2.86 -10.12
N ARG A 63 -36.24 -1.92 -9.29
CA ARG A 63 -36.38 -0.51 -9.66
C ARG A 63 -35.03 0.12 -9.99
N ASP A 64 -34.05 -0.04 -9.11
CA ASP A 64 -32.78 0.68 -9.20
C ASP A 64 -31.86 0.13 -10.33
N ILE A 65 -31.94 -1.17 -10.64
CA ILE A 65 -31.27 -1.75 -11.80
C ILE A 65 -32.01 -1.46 -13.12
N GLY A 66 -33.28 -1.06 -13.06
CA GLY A 66 -34.08 -0.67 -14.22
C GLY A 66 -34.58 -1.83 -15.09
N ALA A 67 -34.86 -2.99 -14.48
CA ALA A 67 -35.39 -4.15 -15.21
C ALA A 67 -36.91 -4.03 -15.42
N ASP A 68 -37.38 -4.26 -16.65
CA ASP A 68 -38.78 -4.06 -17.06
C ASP A 68 -39.64 -5.33 -16.98
N LYS A 69 -39.07 -6.51 -17.25
CA LYS A 69 -39.79 -7.80 -17.26
C LYS A 69 -39.08 -8.82 -16.40
N VAL A 70 -39.59 -9.02 -15.18
CA VAL A 70 -38.91 -9.81 -14.15
C VAL A 70 -39.74 -10.97 -13.61
N GLU A 71 -40.98 -11.11 -14.05
CA GLU A 71 -41.87 -12.17 -13.58
C GLU A 71 -41.48 -13.54 -14.16
N PHE A 72 -41.58 -14.57 -13.33
CA PHE A 72 -41.40 -15.97 -13.73
C PHE A 72 -42.05 -16.93 -12.73
N GLU A 73 -42.25 -18.17 -13.15
CA GLU A 73 -42.62 -19.27 -12.25
C GLU A 73 -41.37 -19.95 -11.73
N PHE A 74 -41.25 -20.08 -10.42
CA PHE A 74 -40.08 -20.70 -9.79
C PHE A 74 -40.00 -22.18 -10.15
N LYS A 75 -38.86 -22.60 -10.70
CA LYS A 75 -38.49 -24.00 -10.84
C LYS A 75 -37.26 -24.28 -9.99
N LYS A 76 -37.13 -25.53 -9.53
CA LYS A 76 -35.97 -25.96 -8.74
C LYS A 76 -34.67 -25.85 -9.55
N PRO A 77 -33.52 -25.66 -8.89
CA PRO A 77 -32.24 -25.66 -9.57
C PRO A 77 -32.01 -26.96 -10.33
N LYS A 78 -31.37 -26.87 -11.50
CA LYS A 78 -31.08 -28.06 -12.33
C LYS A 78 -29.98 -28.93 -11.71
N SER A 79 -29.02 -28.31 -11.03
CA SER A 79 -27.99 -28.99 -10.25
C SER A 79 -27.44 -28.04 -9.19
N ILE A 80 -26.88 -28.63 -8.15
CA ILE A 80 -26.22 -27.95 -7.05
C ILE A 80 -24.86 -28.65 -6.90
N GLU A 81 -23.76 -27.92 -7.11
CA GLU A 81 -22.42 -28.50 -7.16
C GLU A 81 -21.43 -27.69 -6.32
N VAL A 82 -20.55 -28.38 -5.61
CA VAL A 82 -19.48 -27.72 -4.83
C VAL A 82 -18.31 -27.34 -5.75
N GLY A 83 -17.86 -26.10 -5.64
CA GLY A 83 -16.81 -25.53 -6.46
C GLY A 83 -15.79 -24.68 -5.70
N GLY A 84 -15.02 -23.90 -6.45
CA GLY A 84 -14.07 -22.94 -5.92
C GLY A 84 -12.90 -23.58 -5.18
N SER A 85 -12.37 -22.86 -4.20
CA SER A 85 -11.15 -23.29 -3.49
C SER A 85 -11.33 -24.58 -2.69
N TYR A 86 -12.56 -24.91 -2.26
CA TYR A 86 -12.86 -26.17 -1.59
C TYR A 86 -12.61 -27.36 -2.52
N ALA A 87 -13.18 -27.31 -3.72
CA ALA A 87 -13.10 -28.39 -4.69
C ALA A 87 -11.67 -28.57 -5.24
N LEU A 88 -10.86 -27.51 -5.25
CA LEU A 88 -9.43 -27.57 -5.59
C LEU A 88 -8.53 -27.99 -4.42
N GLN A 89 -9.08 -28.22 -3.21
CA GLN A 89 -8.32 -28.46 -1.97
C GLN A 89 -7.30 -27.36 -1.63
N CYS A 90 -7.64 -26.12 -1.99
CA CYS A 90 -6.79 -24.94 -1.91
C CYS A 90 -7.41 -23.81 -1.08
N ILE A 91 -8.23 -24.14 -0.07
CA ILE A 91 -8.65 -23.16 0.94
C ILE A 91 -7.46 -22.76 1.79
N VAL A 92 -7.42 -21.48 2.16
CA VAL A 92 -6.40 -20.86 3.00
C VAL A 92 -7.12 -20.13 4.14
N LYS A 93 -6.76 -20.41 5.39
CA LYS A 93 -7.28 -19.73 6.59
C LYS A 93 -6.89 -18.24 6.61
N PRO A 94 -7.59 -17.36 7.37
CA PRO A 94 -8.75 -17.64 8.24
C PRO A 94 -10.09 -17.72 7.49
N GLU A 95 -10.17 -17.23 6.25
CA GLU A 95 -11.41 -17.24 5.48
C GLU A 95 -11.70 -18.64 4.91
N VAL A 96 -12.59 -19.37 5.58
CA VAL A 96 -13.07 -20.67 5.13
C VAL A 96 -14.43 -20.50 4.43
N ASN A 97 -14.38 -20.30 3.12
CA ASN A 97 -15.58 -20.21 2.28
C ASN A 97 -15.68 -21.42 1.33
N VAL A 98 -16.87 -22.02 1.27
CA VAL A 98 -17.22 -23.09 0.32
C VAL A 98 -18.15 -22.49 -0.73
N ASP A 99 -17.82 -22.66 -2.01
CA ASP A 99 -18.64 -22.15 -3.10
C ASP A 99 -19.63 -23.21 -3.55
N LEU A 100 -20.91 -22.87 -3.55
CA LEU A 100 -22.00 -23.74 -4.00
C LEU A 100 -22.60 -23.17 -5.29
N LEU A 101 -22.28 -23.81 -6.41
CA LEU A 101 -22.76 -23.45 -7.73
C LEU A 101 -24.19 -23.97 -7.90
N VAL A 102 -25.15 -23.05 -8.05
CA VAL A 102 -26.58 -23.38 -8.18
C VAL A 102 -27.04 -23.07 -9.60
N ARG A 103 -27.27 -24.14 -10.37
CA ARG A 103 -27.61 -24.04 -11.78
C ARG A 103 -29.06 -23.62 -11.97
N LEU A 104 -29.24 -22.40 -12.47
CA LEU A 104 -30.54 -21.81 -12.72
C LEU A 104 -31.28 -22.59 -13.83
N PRO A 105 -32.56 -22.93 -13.63
CA PRO A 105 -33.37 -23.63 -14.63
C PRO A 105 -33.71 -22.69 -15.79
N LYS A 106 -33.57 -23.16 -17.03
CA LYS A 106 -33.80 -22.35 -18.24
C LYS A 106 -35.26 -21.92 -18.38
N GLU A 107 -36.16 -22.71 -17.80
CA GLU A 107 -37.62 -22.54 -17.77
C GLU A 107 -38.04 -21.24 -17.07
N CYS A 108 -37.23 -20.71 -16.15
CA CYS A 108 -37.52 -19.42 -15.48
C CYS A 108 -37.17 -18.20 -16.35
N PHE A 109 -36.52 -18.40 -17.50
CA PHE A 109 -35.98 -17.32 -18.33
C PHE A 109 -36.53 -17.35 -19.75
N HIS A 110 -36.81 -16.16 -20.28
CA HIS A 110 -37.12 -15.96 -21.68
C HIS A 110 -35.82 -15.79 -22.46
N GLU A 111 -35.79 -16.21 -23.72
CA GLU A 111 -34.65 -16.08 -24.65
C GLU A 111 -34.13 -14.64 -24.89
N LYS A 112 -34.85 -13.62 -24.38
CA LYS A 112 -34.55 -12.18 -24.47
C LYS A 112 -34.21 -11.55 -23.12
N ASP A 113 -34.09 -12.35 -22.06
CA ASP A 113 -33.77 -11.84 -20.72
C ASP A 113 -32.31 -11.40 -20.57
N TYR A 114 -31.47 -11.66 -21.56
CA TYR A 114 -30.16 -11.02 -21.66
C TYR A 114 -30.23 -9.50 -21.88
N LEU A 115 -31.40 -8.93 -22.19
CA LEU A 115 -31.60 -7.49 -22.37
C LEU A 115 -32.03 -6.80 -21.07
N ASN A 116 -31.62 -5.54 -20.91
CA ASN A 116 -32.14 -4.60 -19.91
C ASN A 116 -32.18 -5.16 -18.48
N TYR A 117 -31.10 -5.82 -18.05
CA TYR A 117 -30.95 -6.36 -16.69
C TYR A 117 -32.00 -7.39 -16.25
N ARG A 118 -32.84 -7.90 -17.17
CA ARG A 118 -33.87 -8.89 -16.83
C ARG A 118 -33.26 -10.15 -16.23
N TYR A 119 -32.15 -10.64 -16.80
CA TYR A 119 -31.38 -11.75 -16.25
C TYR A 119 -30.90 -11.45 -14.82
N HIS A 120 -30.24 -10.32 -14.59
CA HIS A 120 -29.72 -9.93 -13.27
C HIS A 120 -30.84 -9.79 -12.24
N ALA A 121 -31.96 -9.19 -12.61
CA ALA A 121 -33.14 -9.07 -11.76
C ALA A 121 -33.75 -10.44 -11.44
N LYS A 122 -34.01 -11.29 -12.43
CA LYS A 122 -34.53 -12.65 -12.21
C LYS A 122 -33.57 -13.50 -11.37
N ARG A 123 -32.26 -13.39 -11.62
CA ARG A 123 -31.20 -14.03 -10.82
C ARG A 123 -31.27 -13.59 -9.34
N CYS A 124 -31.45 -12.30 -9.08
CA CYS A 124 -31.63 -11.78 -7.71
C CYS A 124 -32.92 -12.29 -7.07
N LEU A 125 -34.05 -12.19 -7.78
CA LEU A 125 -35.36 -12.63 -7.30
C LEU A 125 -35.37 -14.14 -6.98
N TYR A 126 -34.69 -14.95 -7.79
CA TYR A 126 -34.49 -16.37 -7.53
C TYR A 126 -33.78 -16.61 -6.19
N LEU A 127 -32.72 -15.85 -5.90
CA LEU A 127 -32.05 -15.88 -4.60
C LEU A 127 -32.92 -15.35 -3.46
N CYS A 128 -33.81 -14.37 -3.69
CA CYS A 128 -34.75 -13.89 -2.67
C CYS A 128 -35.69 -15.02 -2.21
N VAL A 129 -36.19 -15.82 -3.16
CA VAL A 129 -37.00 -17.00 -2.85
C VAL A 129 -36.18 -18.01 -2.06
N ILE A 130 -34.98 -18.38 -2.53
CA ILE A 130 -34.11 -19.32 -1.80
C ILE A 130 -33.85 -18.82 -0.36
N LYS A 131 -33.48 -17.54 -0.19
CA LYS A 131 -33.21 -16.94 1.12
C LYS A 131 -34.38 -17.09 2.09
N LYS A 132 -35.62 -16.87 1.62
CA LYS A 132 -36.83 -16.99 2.44
C LYS A 132 -37.00 -18.38 3.05
N PHE A 133 -36.70 -19.42 2.28
CA PHE A 133 -36.80 -20.81 2.74
C PHE A 133 -35.59 -21.25 3.56
N LEU A 134 -34.39 -20.75 3.24
CA LEU A 134 -33.20 -20.99 4.07
C LEU A 134 -33.36 -20.42 5.48
N MET A 135 -33.90 -19.21 5.62
CA MET A 135 -34.18 -18.58 6.91
C MET A 135 -35.23 -19.34 7.75
N SER A 136 -35.99 -20.26 7.14
CA SER A 136 -36.96 -21.11 7.83
C SER A 136 -36.36 -22.44 8.32
N SER A 137 -35.10 -22.73 7.98
CA SER A 137 -34.40 -23.96 8.38
C SER A 137 -33.72 -23.78 9.74
N SER A 138 -33.97 -24.70 10.67
CA SER A 138 -33.30 -24.72 11.99
C SER A 138 -31.80 -25.06 11.92
N LEU A 139 -31.34 -25.63 10.80
CA LEU A 139 -29.94 -26.01 10.59
C LEU A 139 -29.08 -24.84 10.09
N ILE A 140 -29.70 -23.69 9.78
CA ILE A 140 -29.03 -22.50 9.26
C ILE A 140 -29.10 -21.41 10.35
N GLN A 141 -27.94 -20.91 10.76
CA GLN A 141 -27.85 -19.87 11.78
C GLN A 141 -28.18 -18.50 11.21
N LYS A 142 -27.61 -18.18 10.04
CA LYS A 142 -27.71 -16.84 9.44
C LYS A 142 -27.59 -16.92 7.92
N VAL A 143 -28.31 -16.06 7.22
CA VAL A 143 -28.15 -15.85 5.77
C VAL A 143 -27.97 -14.37 5.46
N GLU A 144 -26.79 -14.01 4.99
CA GLU A 144 -26.41 -12.65 4.62
C GLU A 144 -26.41 -12.44 3.10
N TRP A 145 -26.54 -11.18 2.70
CA TRP A 145 -26.33 -10.79 1.31
C TRP A 145 -24.88 -10.37 1.10
N SER A 146 -24.35 -10.70 -0.05
CA SER A 146 -23.08 -10.19 -0.54
C SER A 146 -23.14 -10.07 -2.07
N THR A 147 -22.02 -9.78 -2.71
CA THR A 147 -21.91 -9.66 -4.17
C THR A 147 -20.73 -10.46 -4.68
N LEU A 148 -20.90 -11.10 -5.84
CA LEU A 148 -19.81 -11.78 -6.52
C LEU A 148 -18.82 -10.74 -7.04
N GLN A 149 -17.61 -10.70 -6.47
CA GLN A 149 -16.52 -9.80 -6.88
C GLN A 149 -16.88 -8.30 -6.83
N ASN A 150 -17.60 -7.88 -5.77
CA ASN A 150 -18.05 -6.48 -5.59
C ASN A 150 -18.83 -5.93 -6.80
N GLU A 151 -19.56 -6.81 -7.51
CA GLU A 151 -20.49 -6.44 -8.57
C GLU A 151 -21.92 -6.51 -8.04
N VAL A 152 -22.52 -5.34 -7.88
CA VAL A 152 -23.87 -5.13 -7.34
C VAL A 152 -24.94 -5.83 -8.18
N ARG A 153 -24.73 -5.92 -9.51
CA ARG A 153 -25.64 -6.67 -10.39
C ARG A 153 -25.70 -8.17 -10.08
N LYS A 154 -24.72 -8.72 -9.36
CA LYS A 154 -24.57 -10.15 -9.09
C LYS A 154 -24.57 -10.46 -7.59
N PRO A 155 -25.72 -10.28 -6.94
CA PRO A 155 -25.86 -10.61 -5.53
C PRO A 155 -25.66 -12.11 -5.29
N VAL A 156 -25.14 -12.47 -4.13
CA VAL A 156 -24.95 -13.86 -3.68
C VAL A 156 -25.44 -13.99 -2.25
N LEU A 157 -25.78 -15.22 -1.83
CA LEU A 157 -26.12 -15.50 -0.44
C LEU A 157 -24.93 -16.12 0.27
N ILE A 158 -24.65 -15.63 1.47
CA ILE A 158 -23.67 -16.20 2.39
C ILE A 158 -24.44 -16.90 3.49
N VAL A 159 -24.35 -18.23 3.53
CA VAL A 159 -25.06 -19.09 4.47
C VAL A 159 -24.08 -19.52 5.56
N TYR A 160 -24.46 -19.28 6.82
CA TYR A 160 -23.74 -19.71 8.00
C TYR A 160 -24.48 -20.91 8.60
N PRO A 161 -23.90 -22.13 8.54
CA PRO A 161 -24.47 -23.32 9.16
C PRO A 161 -24.59 -23.16 10.69
N GLY A 162 -25.59 -23.78 11.30
CA GLY A 162 -25.77 -23.78 12.77
C GLY A 162 -24.79 -24.68 13.54
N MET A 163 -24.04 -25.52 12.82
CA MET A 163 -23.04 -26.42 13.39
C MET A 163 -21.70 -25.70 13.62
N LYS A 164 -21.11 -25.89 14.80
CA LYS A 164 -19.80 -25.36 15.16
C LYS A 164 -18.81 -26.50 15.34
N LEU A 165 -17.71 -26.48 14.60
CA LEU A 165 -16.60 -27.40 14.76
C LEU A 165 -15.49 -26.74 15.56
N VAL A 166 -14.77 -27.51 16.39
CA VAL A 166 -13.65 -26.97 17.19
C VAL A 166 -12.51 -26.49 16.28
N GLU A 167 -12.21 -27.24 15.22
CA GLU A 167 -11.14 -26.97 14.25
C GLU A 167 -11.44 -25.75 13.36
N VAL A 168 -12.71 -25.58 13.01
CA VAL A 168 -13.21 -24.53 12.12
C VAL A 168 -14.46 -23.91 12.77
N PRO A 169 -14.28 -22.96 13.70
CA PRO A 169 -15.38 -22.44 14.50
C PRO A 169 -16.43 -21.72 13.66
N GLU A 170 -16.01 -21.10 12.54
CA GLU A 170 -16.90 -20.44 11.59
C GLU A 170 -16.42 -20.70 10.16
N PHE A 171 -17.30 -21.28 9.34
CA PHE A 171 -17.17 -21.33 7.88
C PHE A 171 -18.49 -20.91 7.25
N CYS A 172 -18.44 -20.46 6.00
CA CYS A 172 -19.65 -20.06 5.27
C CYS A 172 -19.76 -20.75 3.91
N ILE A 173 -20.99 -20.96 3.47
CA ILE A 173 -21.32 -21.45 2.13
C ILE A 173 -21.82 -20.28 1.30
N ARG A 174 -21.15 -19.99 0.18
CA ARG A 174 -21.55 -18.96 -0.77
C ARG A 174 -22.37 -19.58 -1.89
N ILE A 175 -23.65 -19.23 -1.95
CA ILE A 175 -24.54 -19.67 -3.03
C ILE A 175 -24.31 -18.77 -4.24
N ILE A 176 -23.78 -19.34 -5.32
CA ILE A 176 -23.44 -18.65 -6.56
C ILE A 176 -24.33 -19.19 -7.68
N PRO A 177 -25.31 -18.41 -8.17
CA PRO A 177 -26.09 -18.79 -9.34
C PRO A 177 -25.23 -18.94 -10.60
N THR A 178 -25.48 -20.01 -11.36
CA THR A 178 -24.86 -20.29 -12.66
C THR A 178 -25.94 -20.47 -13.73
N ALA A 179 -25.59 -20.18 -14.99
CA ALA A 179 -26.56 -20.19 -16.10
C ALA A 179 -25.96 -20.77 -17.40
N PRO A 180 -25.39 -21.98 -17.37
CA PRO A 180 -24.71 -22.54 -18.53
C PRO A 180 -25.65 -22.67 -19.73
N SER A 181 -25.18 -22.21 -20.89
CA SER A 181 -25.89 -22.26 -22.17
C SER A 181 -27.30 -21.62 -22.13
N LEU A 182 -27.53 -20.61 -21.28
CA LEU A 182 -28.84 -19.96 -21.17
C LEU A 182 -29.15 -19.06 -22.38
N PHE A 183 -28.15 -18.33 -22.87
CA PHE A 183 -28.29 -17.42 -24.00
C PHE A 183 -27.31 -17.76 -25.13
N SER A 184 -27.59 -17.25 -26.32
CA SER A 184 -26.73 -17.40 -27.49
C SER A 184 -25.51 -16.47 -27.40
N ILE A 185 -24.28 -17.01 -27.46
CA ILE A 185 -23.02 -16.25 -27.32
C ILE A 185 -22.92 -15.05 -28.28
N PRO A 186 -23.28 -15.16 -29.59
CA PRO A 186 -23.27 -14.01 -30.50
C PRO A 186 -24.16 -12.83 -30.07
N LYS A 187 -25.20 -13.06 -29.26
CA LYS A 187 -26.05 -11.99 -28.72
C LYS A 187 -25.35 -11.20 -27.59
N LEU A 188 -24.39 -11.83 -26.92
CA LEU A 188 -23.56 -11.26 -25.86
C LEU A 188 -22.18 -10.82 -26.37
N HIS A 189 -22.02 -10.65 -27.68
CA HIS A 189 -20.76 -10.20 -28.26
C HIS A 189 -20.39 -8.79 -27.75
N LEU A 190 -19.09 -8.50 -27.63
CA LEU A 190 -18.54 -7.26 -27.07
C LEU A 190 -19.15 -5.99 -27.68
N ASN A 191 -19.33 -5.99 -29.00
CA ASN A 191 -19.85 -4.83 -29.76
C ASN A 191 -21.39 -4.68 -29.69
N ARG A 192 -22.11 -5.55 -28.98
CA ARG A 192 -23.57 -5.47 -28.84
C ARG A 192 -23.95 -4.59 -27.67
N ASN A 193 -24.94 -3.73 -27.90
CA ASN A 193 -25.69 -3.06 -26.85
C ASN A 193 -26.82 -3.98 -26.37
N ASN A 194 -26.80 -4.34 -25.09
CA ASN A 194 -27.86 -5.10 -24.44
C ASN A 194 -28.57 -4.32 -23.31
N VAL A 195 -28.20 -3.06 -23.09
CA VAL A 195 -28.85 -2.15 -22.14
C VAL A 195 -29.46 -0.99 -22.94
N ARG A 196 -30.73 -1.14 -23.29
CA ARG A 196 -31.45 -0.23 -24.21
C ARG A 196 -32.11 0.95 -23.50
N ALA A 197 -32.21 0.94 -22.18
CA ALA A 197 -32.88 1.96 -21.36
C ALA A 197 -32.29 3.37 -21.50
N LEU A 198 -31.09 3.51 -22.09
CA LEU A 198 -30.40 4.79 -22.29
C LEU A 198 -30.37 5.31 -23.74
N ASN A 199 -31.04 4.64 -24.69
CA ASN A 199 -31.05 5.09 -26.08
C ASN A 199 -32.00 6.29 -26.28
N GLN A 200 -31.72 7.43 -25.62
CA GLN A 200 -32.37 8.72 -25.89
C GLN A 200 -31.77 9.33 -27.16
N GLY A 201 -32.03 8.73 -28.32
CA GLY A 201 -31.82 9.35 -29.64
C GLY A 201 -30.40 9.30 -30.24
N GLY A 202 -29.46 8.55 -29.67
CA GLY A 202 -28.09 8.40 -30.17
C GLY A 202 -27.74 7.03 -30.78
N ILE A 203 -26.52 6.89 -31.32
CA ILE A 203 -25.96 5.61 -31.77
C ILE A 203 -25.81 4.68 -30.55
N PRO A 204 -26.35 3.45 -30.56
CA PRO A 204 -26.27 2.54 -29.42
C PRO A 204 -24.80 2.21 -29.08
N GLN A 205 -24.36 2.57 -27.88
CA GLN A 205 -23.02 2.22 -27.39
C GLN A 205 -22.96 0.75 -26.98
N ALA A 206 -21.86 0.08 -27.30
CA ALA A 206 -21.63 -1.31 -26.91
C ALA A 206 -21.61 -1.46 -25.37
N THR A 207 -22.03 -2.62 -24.86
CA THR A 207 -22.08 -2.90 -23.41
C THR A 207 -21.23 -4.13 -23.03
N PRO A 208 -19.90 -4.07 -23.25
CA PRO A 208 -19.03 -5.23 -23.07
C PRO A 208 -18.94 -5.70 -21.62
N LYS A 209 -18.97 -4.84 -20.60
CA LYS A 209 -18.91 -5.24 -19.18
C LYS A 209 -20.20 -5.89 -18.72
N TYR A 210 -21.34 -5.36 -19.15
CA TYR A 210 -22.65 -5.99 -18.92
C TYR A 210 -22.72 -7.38 -19.59
N ASN A 211 -22.28 -7.48 -20.84
CA ASN A 211 -22.27 -8.76 -21.57
C ASN A 211 -21.36 -9.78 -20.87
N SER A 212 -20.17 -9.34 -20.46
CA SER A 212 -19.20 -10.11 -19.67
C SER A 212 -19.75 -10.61 -18.33
N SER A 213 -20.58 -9.82 -17.66
CA SER A 213 -21.25 -10.20 -16.40
C SER A 213 -22.12 -11.45 -16.56
N ILE A 214 -22.88 -11.53 -17.66
CA ILE A 214 -23.73 -12.69 -18.00
C ILE A 214 -22.88 -13.87 -18.48
N LEU A 215 -21.88 -13.61 -19.34
CA LEU A 215 -20.96 -14.65 -19.84
C LEU A 215 -20.21 -15.34 -18.69
N GLU A 216 -19.83 -14.60 -17.64
CA GLU A 216 -19.18 -15.22 -16.47
C GLU A 216 -20.08 -16.30 -15.84
N ASP A 217 -21.37 -16.02 -15.61
CA ASP A 217 -22.29 -17.01 -15.03
C ASP A 217 -22.59 -18.17 -16.00
N MET A 218 -22.46 -17.96 -17.32
CA MET A 218 -22.60 -19.02 -18.33
C MET A 218 -21.40 -19.96 -18.41
N PHE A 219 -20.19 -19.49 -18.04
CA PHE A 219 -18.93 -20.22 -18.23
C PHE A 219 -18.20 -20.55 -16.93
N ILE A 220 -18.70 -20.14 -15.77
CA ILE A 220 -18.05 -20.41 -14.47
C ILE A 220 -17.92 -21.91 -14.19
N GLU A 221 -18.89 -22.72 -14.58
CA GLU A 221 -18.84 -24.19 -14.43
C GLU A 221 -17.76 -24.82 -15.34
N ASP A 222 -17.68 -24.40 -16.61
CA ASP A 222 -16.64 -24.87 -17.55
C ASP A 222 -15.24 -24.51 -17.04
N MET A 223 -15.09 -23.30 -16.48
CA MET A 223 -13.84 -22.85 -15.87
C MET A 223 -13.49 -23.67 -14.63
N GLU A 224 -14.47 -23.96 -13.78
CA GLU A 224 -14.29 -24.80 -12.59
C GLU A 224 -13.83 -26.21 -12.98
N GLU A 225 -14.41 -26.82 -14.01
CA GLU A 225 -13.99 -28.13 -14.52
C GLU A 225 -12.55 -28.09 -15.07
N PHE A 226 -12.20 -27.06 -15.82
CA PHE A 226 -10.84 -26.86 -16.34
C PHE A 226 -9.80 -26.69 -15.21
N LEU A 227 -10.12 -25.89 -14.20
CA LEU A 227 -9.25 -25.70 -13.04
C LEU A 227 -9.11 -27.00 -12.24
N LYS A 228 -10.22 -27.71 -11.96
CA LYS A 228 -10.20 -29.02 -11.32
C LYS A 228 -9.25 -29.98 -12.03
N LYS A 229 -9.36 -30.11 -13.36
CA LYS A 229 -8.46 -30.95 -14.17
C LYS A 229 -6.98 -30.53 -14.08
N THR A 230 -6.71 -29.23 -13.99
CA THR A 230 -5.32 -28.72 -13.93
C THR A 230 -4.66 -28.99 -12.58
N PHE A 231 -5.39 -28.84 -11.48
CA PHE A 231 -4.86 -28.95 -10.11
C PHE A 231 -4.96 -30.37 -9.53
N LEU A 232 -5.77 -31.25 -10.12
CA LEU A 232 -6.00 -32.61 -9.61
C LEU A 232 -4.68 -33.41 -9.52
N GLY A 233 -4.38 -33.89 -8.31
CA GLY A 233 -3.22 -34.75 -8.05
C GLY A 233 -1.85 -34.06 -8.14
N TRP A 234 -1.81 -32.73 -8.15
CA TRP A 234 -0.55 -31.97 -8.20
C TRP A 234 -0.34 -31.10 -6.96
N LYS A 235 0.28 -31.70 -5.94
CA LYS A 235 0.49 -31.10 -4.62
C LYS A 235 1.26 -29.78 -4.69
N GLU A 236 2.37 -29.72 -5.41
CA GLU A 236 3.24 -28.54 -5.47
C GLU A 236 2.54 -27.33 -6.12
N LEU A 237 1.65 -27.58 -7.09
CA LEU A 237 0.85 -26.54 -7.72
C LEU A 237 -0.24 -26.01 -6.76
N GLN A 238 -0.88 -26.91 -6.00
CA GLN A 238 -1.84 -26.54 -4.96
C GLN A 238 -1.17 -25.71 -3.85
N GLU A 239 0.01 -26.13 -3.38
CA GLU A 239 0.81 -25.38 -2.40
C GLU A 239 1.24 -24.01 -2.94
N ALA A 240 1.67 -23.92 -4.20
CA ALA A 240 1.98 -22.63 -4.82
C ALA A 240 0.76 -21.70 -4.89
N LEU A 241 -0.42 -22.22 -5.22
CA LEU A 241 -1.66 -21.45 -5.19
C LEU A 241 -1.98 -20.96 -3.77
N LYS A 242 -1.80 -21.79 -2.74
CA LYS A 242 -1.97 -21.37 -1.34
C LYS A 242 -1.01 -20.24 -0.98
N LEU A 243 0.28 -20.36 -1.32
CA LEU A 243 1.28 -19.31 -1.07
C LEU A 243 0.96 -18.01 -1.79
N LEU A 244 0.53 -18.06 -3.06
CA LEU A 244 0.12 -16.87 -3.81
C LEU A 244 -1.13 -16.21 -3.22
N LYS A 245 -2.07 -16.99 -2.68
CA LYS A 245 -3.23 -16.45 -1.96
C LYS A 245 -2.81 -15.77 -0.65
N VAL A 246 -1.89 -16.37 0.12
CA VAL A 246 -1.33 -15.73 1.33
C VAL A 246 -0.64 -14.43 0.94
N TRP A 247 0.27 -14.47 -0.03
CA TRP A 247 0.99 -13.29 -0.53
C TRP A 247 0.05 -12.15 -0.95
N ALA A 248 -0.99 -12.47 -1.73
CA ALA A 248 -1.95 -11.49 -2.20
C ALA A 248 -2.78 -10.93 -1.03
N ARG A 249 -3.25 -11.76 -0.10
CA ARG A 249 -4.02 -11.32 1.08
C ARG A 249 -3.21 -10.41 2.01
N GLN A 250 -1.91 -10.66 2.15
CA GLN A 250 -1.03 -9.77 2.89
C GLN A 250 -0.86 -8.40 2.23
N ARG A 251 -1.25 -8.24 0.95
CA ARG A 251 -1.20 -6.97 0.21
C ARG A 251 -2.61 -6.57 -0.19
N THR A 252 -3.35 -6.04 0.78
CA THR A 252 -4.78 -5.69 0.64
C THR A 252 -5.11 -4.89 -0.64
N PRO A 253 -4.29 -3.93 -1.11
CA PRO A 253 -4.56 -3.18 -2.34
C PRO A 253 -4.63 -4.00 -3.62
N ILE A 254 -3.87 -5.11 -3.71
CA ILE A 254 -3.86 -6.00 -4.87
C ILE A 254 -4.85 -7.16 -4.74
N TYR A 255 -5.23 -7.55 -3.51
CA TYR A 255 -6.32 -8.50 -3.26
C TYR A 255 -7.67 -7.78 -3.24
N ALA A 256 -7.96 -7.08 -4.33
CA ALA A 256 -9.15 -6.26 -4.52
C ALA A 256 -9.95 -6.73 -5.74
N TYR A 257 -11.23 -6.39 -5.77
CA TYR A 257 -12.18 -6.79 -6.83
C TYR A 257 -11.79 -6.30 -8.23
N ASP A 258 -11.01 -5.22 -8.31
CA ASP A 258 -10.54 -4.63 -9.57
C ASP A 258 -9.06 -4.96 -9.87
N CYS A 259 -8.50 -5.92 -9.13
CA CYS A 259 -7.16 -6.43 -9.32
C CYS A 259 -7.18 -7.96 -9.29
N LEU A 260 -6.61 -8.58 -8.25
CA LEU A 260 -6.38 -10.01 -8.15
C LEU A 260 -7.33 -10.63 -7.12
N ASN A 261 -7.79 -11.85 -7.40
CA ASN A 261 -8.53 -12.67 -6.46
C ASN A 261 -8.08 -14.13 -6.58
N GLY A 262 -8.52 -14.98 -5.65
CA GLY A 262 -8.11 -16.39 -5.63
C GLY A 262 -8.43 -17.15 -6.92
N PHE A 263 -9.51 -16.80 -7.61
CA PHE A 263 -9.89 -17.40 -8.89
C PHE A 263 -8.93 -16.98 -10.02
N LEU A 264 -8.65 -15.68 -10.17
CA LEU A 264 -7.72 -15.19 -11.18
C LEU A 264 -6.29 -15.73 -10.98
N ILE A 265 -5.84 -15.90 -9.73
CA ILE A 265 -4.55 -16.56 -9.45
C ILE A 265 -4.53 -17.98 -10.00
N SER A 266 -5.60 -18.76 -9.75
CA SER A 266 -5.71 -20.12 -10.25
C SER A 266 -5.72 -20.17 -11.78
N VAL A 267 -6.40 -19.24 -12.44
CA VAL A 267 -6.43 -19.11 -13.91
C VAL A 267 -5.05 -18.77 -14.46
N ILE A 268 -4.32 -17.84 -13.85
CA ILE A 268 -2.95 -17.46 -14.26
C ILE A 268 -1.99 -18.65 -14.12
N LEU A 269 -2.08 -19.39 -13.02
CA LEU A 269 -1.28 -20.62 -12.84
C LEU A 269 -1.61 -21.66 -13.92
N SER A 270 -2.89 -21.93 -14.17
CA SER A 270 -3.31 -22.85 -15.23
C SER A 270 -2.84 -22.40 -16.61
N TYR A 271 -2.83 -21.09 -16.89
CA TYR A 271 -2.26 -20.56 -18.14
C TYR A 271 -0.76 -20.83 -18.26
N LEU A 272 -0.01 -20.65 -17.17
CA LEU A 272 1.44 -20.94 -17.16
C LEU A 272 1.73 -22.43 -17.29
N VAL A 273 0.86 -23.30 -16.79
CA VAL A 273 0.92 -24.75 -17.01
C VAL A 273 0.62 -25.08 -18.49
N ASP A 274 -0.42 -24.50 -19.09
CA ASP A 274 -0.76 -24.69 -20.52
C ASP A 274 0.37 -24.27 -21.46
N ARG A 275 1.13 -23.23 -21.07
CA ARG A 275 2.30 -22.71 -21.79
C ARG A 275 3.62 -23.42 -21.48
N ASP A 276 3.59 -24.55 -20.77
CA ASP A 276 4.75 -25.34 -20.33
C ASP A 276 5.82 -24.50 -19.58
N ARG A 277 5.40 -23.39 -18.95
CA ARG A 277 6.27 -22.54 -18.11
C ARG A 277 6.39 -23.07 -16.68
N ILE A 278 5.37 -23.79 -16.21
CA ILE A 278 5.38 -24.52 -14.94
C ILE A 278 5.43 -26.01 -15.24
N LYS A 279 6.42 -26.70 -14.67
CA LYS A 279 6.66 -28.14 -14.84
C LYS A 279 6.43 -28.89 -13.53
N LYS A 280 6.02 -30.15 -13.61
CA LYS A 280 5.77 -31.01 -12.44
C LYS A 280 6.98 -31.21 -11.52
N SER A 281 8.21 -31.01 -12.02
CA SER A 281 9.43 -31.08 -11.21
C SER A 281 9.68 -29.86 -10.32
N MET A 282 8.92 -28.78 -10.48
CA MET A 282 9.14 -27.52 -9.76
C MET A 282 8.47 -27.57 -8.38
N LYS A 283 9.21 -27.17 -7.34
CA LYS A 283 8.67 -26.95 -5.99
C LYS A 283 7.78 -25.70 -5.93
N ALA A 284 6.89 -25.64 -4.93
CA ALA A 284 5.91 -24.56 -4.74
C ALA A 284 6.53 -23.14 -4.76
N MET A 285 7.63 -22.91 -4.04
CA MET A 285 8.31 -21.61 -4.02
C MET A 285 8.88 -21.20 -5.38
N HIS A 286 9.35 -22.17 -6.18
CA HIS A 286 9.84 -21.88 -7.52
C HIS A 286 8.69 -21.54 -8.46
N ILE A 287 7.54 -22.21 -8.34
CA ILE A 287 6.31 -21.88 -9.06
C ILE A 287 5.84 -20.46 -8.72
N LEU A 288 5.86 -20.09 -7.44
CA LEU A 288 5.56 -18.73 -6.98
C LEU A 288 6.48 -17.70 -7.65
N ARG A 289 7.81 -17.92 -7.63
CA ARG A 289 8.78 -17.01 -8.26
C ARG A 289 8.55 -16.86 -9.76
N VAL A 290 8.30 -17.95 -10.48
CA VAL A 290 8.01 -17.92 -11.92
C VAL A 290 6.71 -17.16 -12.21
N THR A 291 5.69 -17.34 -11.37
CA THR A 291 4.41 -16.65 -11.51
C THR A 291 4.54 -15.15 -11.27
N LEU A 292 5.22 -14.73 -10.20
CA LEU A 292 5.48 -13.32 -9.91
C LEU A 292 6.32 -12.67 -11.02
N ASN A 293 7.36 -13.35 -11.51
CA ASN A 293 8.18 -12.83 -12.61
C ASN A 293 7.37 -12.66 -13.90
N PHE A 294 6.46 -13.58 -14.18
CA PHE A 294 5.53 -13.47 -15.30
C PHE A 294 4.59 -12.26 -15.18
N ILE A 295 4.03 -12.03 -13.99
CA ILE A 295 3.16 -10.87 -13.73
C ILE A 295 3.96 -9.57 -13.88
N ALA A 296 5.14 -9.48 -13.25
CA ALA A 296 5.95 -8.27 -13.24
C ALA A 296 6.47 -7.85 -14.63
N THR A 297 6.93 -8.80 -15.45
CA THR A 297 7.79 -8.46 -16.62
C THR A 297 7.27 -8.94 -17.97
N SER A 298 6.21 -9.76 -18.02
CA SER A 298 5.87 -10.40 -19.29
C SER A 298 5.22 -9.45 -20.30
N GLU A 299 5.85 -9.33 -21.47
CA GLU A 299 5.29 -8.61 -22.62
C GLU A 299 3.97 -9.21 -23.15
N LEU A 300 3.64 -10.46 -22.77
CA LEU A 300 2.39 -11.12 -23.17
C LEU A 300 1.15 -10.38 -22.67
N TRP A 301 1.25 -9.64 -21.56
CA TRP A 301 0.15 -8.82 -21.05
C TRP A 301 -0.27 -7.72 -22.03
N LYS A 302 0.65 -7.19 -22.86
CA LYS A 302 0.34 -6.19 -23.91
C LYS A 302 -0.54 -6.74 -25.03
N HIS A 303 -0.56 -8.06 -25.19
CA HIS A 303 -1.33 -8.77 -26.22
C HIS A 303 -2.56 -9.47 -25.66
N GLY A 304 -2.64 -9.68 -24.34
CA GLY A 304 -3.66 -10.48 -23.67
C GLY A 304 -3.26 -11.96 -23.55
N LEU A 305 -3.79 -12.63 -22.53
CA LEU A 305 -3.54 -14.05 -22.26
C LEU A 305 -4.65 -14.89 -22.91
N TYR A 306 -4.26 -15.78 -23.82
CA TYR A 306 -5.19 -16.67 -24.51
C TYR A 306 -4.69 -18.10 -24.39
N PHE A 307 -5.54 -18.99 -23.87
CA PHE A 307 -5.27 -20.43 -23.91
C PHE A 307 -5.32 -20.89 -25.37
N THR A 308 -4.41 -21.78 -25.75
CA THR A 308 -4.42 -22.37 -27.08
C THR A 308 -4.42 -23.88 -26.93
N PRO A 309 -5.47 -24.59 -27.40
CA PRO A 309 -5.45 -26.04 -27.43
C PRO A 309 -4.19 -26.53 -28.16
N LYS A 310 -3.50 -27.53 -27.61
CA LYS A 310 -2.29 -28.11 -28.22
C LYS A 310 -2.58 -28.50 -29.68
N GLY A 311 -1.88 -27.88 -30.63
CA GLY A 311 -2.02 -28.14 -32.07
C GLY A 311 -2.87 -27.16 -32.87
N GLN A 312 -3.47 -26.12 -32.27
CA GLN A 312 -4.17 -25.06 -33.01
C GLN A 312 -3.33 -23.79 -33.19
N ASN A 313 -3.53 -23.11 -34.31
CA ASN A 313 -2.87 -21.83 -34.61
C ASN A 313 -3.26 -20.76 -33.59
N ALA A 314 -2.30 -19.85 -33.32
CA ALA A 314 -2.53 -18.68 -32.49
C ALA A 314 -3.75 -17.89 -32.99
N ILE A 315 -4.64 -17.49 -32.06
CA ILE A 315 -5.86 -16.71 -32.39
C ILE A 315 -5.48 -15.49 -33.25
N PRO A 316 -6.13 -15.25 -34.41
CA PRO A 316 -5.80 -14.14 -35.30
C PRO A 316 -5.85 -12.77 -34.60
N LYS A 317 -4.96 -11.84 -34.98
CA LYS A 317 -4.88 -10.49 -34.40
C LYS A 317 -6.21 -9.74 -34.45
N GLU A 318 -6.98 -9.91 -35.53
CA GLU A 318 -8.30 -9.31 -35.73
C GLU A 318 -9.31 -9.69 -34.65
N LYS A 319 -9.24 -10.91 -34.10
CA LYS A 319 -10.11 -11.35 -33.01
C LYS A 319 -9.65 -10.86 -31.62
N ARG A 320 -8.40 -10.41 -31.49
CA ARG A 320 -7.80 -9.91 -30.24
C ARG A 320 -8.00 -8.42 -30.04
N LEU A 321 -8.00 -7.65 -31.13
CA LEU A 321 -8.11 -6.18 -31.12
C LEU A 321 -9.35 -5.66 -30.36
N PRO A 322 -10.58 -6.17 -30.59
CA PRO A 322 -11.77 -5.63 -29.92
C PRO A 322 -11.75 -5.78 -28.39
N LEU A 323 -11.20 -6.89 -27.89
CA LEU A 323 -11.05 -7.13 -26.45
C LEU A 323 -10.06 -6.16 -25.81
N LYS A 324 -8.95 -5.88 -26.51
CA LYS A 324 -7.92 -4.96 -26.04
C LYS A 324 -8.40 -3.50 -26.04
N GLU A 325 -9.21 -3.12 -27.02
CA GLU A 325 -9.82 -1.79 -27.05
C GLU A 325 -10.86 -1.60 -25.94
N SER A 326 -11.55 -2.68 -25.55
CA SER A 326 -12.60 -2.65 -24.53
C SER A 326 -12.09 -2.79 -23.09
N PHE A 327 -10.95 -3.46 -22.88
CA PHE A 327 -10.45 -3.80 -21.54
C PHE A 327 -8.95 -3.54 -21.39
N PRO A 328 -8.51 -3.02 -20.22
CA PRO A 328 -7.09 -2.76 -19.97
C PRO A 328 -6.29 -4.06 -19.81
N VAL A 329 -6.91 -5.12 -19.29
CA VAL A 329 -6.30 -6.44 -19.10
C VAL A 329 -7.21 -7.50 -19.70
N VAL A 330 -6.62 -8.44 -20.43
CA VAL A 330 -7.35 -9.51 -21.11
C VAL A 330 -6.79 -10.87 -20.68
N ILE A 331 -7.64 -11.68 -20.06
CA ILE A 331 -7.40 -13.11 -19.78
C ILE A 331 -8.59 -13.87 -20.34
N CYS A 332 -8.43 -14.52 -21.49
CA CYS A 332 -9.52 -15.23 -22.13
C CYS A 332 -9.74 -16.61 -21.49
N SER A 333 -11.00 -17.04 -21.43
CA SER A 333 -11.33 -18.43 -21.08
C SER A 333 -10.77 -19.42 -22.12
N PRO A 334 -10.42 -20.66 -21.74
CA PRO A 334 -10.03 -21.71 -22.69
C PRO A 334 -11.15 -22.13 -23.63
N SER A 335 -12.39 -22.17 -23.14
CA SER A 335 -13.55 -22.67 -23.88
C SER A 335 -14.11 -21.62 -24.84
N THR A 336 -14.01 -20.33 -24.48
CA THR A 336 -14.53 -19.22 -25.27
C THR A 336 -13.67 -17.96 -25.15
N ASN A 337 -13.70 -17.08 -26.17
CA ASN A 337 -12.99 -15.80 -26.16
C ASN A 337 -13.66 -14.73 -25.26
N PHE A 338 -14.11 -15.12 -24.07
CA PHE A 338 -14.64 -14.23 -23.03
C PHE A 338 -13.51 -13.82 -22.07
N ASN A 339 -13.45 -12.54 -21.71
CA ASN A 339 -12.43 -12.00 -20.81
C ASN A 339 -12.81 -12.20 -19.32
N LEU A 340 -12.10 -13.09 -18.64
CA LEU A 340 -12.23 -13.35 -17.21
C LEU A 340 -11.77 -12.16 -16.34
N ALA A 341 -10.89 -11.30 -16.87
CA ALA A 341 -10.35 -10.14 -16.17
C ALA A 341 -11.12 -8.83 -16.48
N PHE A 342 -12.37 -8.91 -16.92
CA PHE A 342 -13.13 -7.74 -17.38
C PHE A 342 -13.38 -6.65 -16.30
N ARG A 343 -13.22 -6.99 -15.01
CA ARG A 343 -13.28 -6.04 -13.88
C ARG A 343 -11.93 -5.43 -13.50
N MET A 344 -10.83 -6.01 -13.99
CA MET A 344 -9.49 -5.57 -13.63
C MET A 344 -9.23 -4.18 -14.22
N THR A 345 -8.82 -3.23 -13.39
CA THR A 345 -8.49 -1.88 -13.84
C THR A 345 -7.02 -1.82 -14.27
N ARG A 346 -6.69 -0.84 -15.12
CA ARG A 346 -5.28 -0.58 -15.49
C ARG A 346 -4.45 -0.24 -14.25
N VAL A 347 -5.01 0.55 -13.34
CA VAL A 347 -4.33 1.00 -12.11
C VAL A 347 -4.06 -0.20 -11.20
N GLY A 348 -5.06 -1.04 -10.95
CA GLY A 348 -4.89 -2.24 -10.13
C GLY A 348 -3.88 -3.22 -10.72
N PHE A 349 -3.87 -3.38 -12.06
CA PHE A 349 -2.88 -4.22 -12.71
C PHE A 349 -1.46 -3.67 -12.64
N LEU A 350 -1.25 -2.36 -12.84
CA LEU A 350 0.08 -1.75 -12.70
C LEU A 350 0.61 -1.90 -11.27
N GLU A 351 -0.24 -1.68 -10.26
CA GLU A 351 0.12 -1.90 -8.86
C GLU A 351 0.49 -3.37 -8.59
N LEU A 352 -0.22 -4.32 -9.20
CA LEU A 352 0.13 -5.74 -9.13
C LEU A 352 1.50 -6.04 -9.77
N GLN A 353 1.84 -5.39 -10.89
CA GLN A 353 3.15 -5.56 -11.53
C GLN A 353 4.27 -5.01 -10.64
N ASP A 354 4.08 -3.83 -10.08
CA ASP A 354 5.03 -3.18 -9.16
C ASP A 354 5.23 -4.02 -7.90
N GLU A 355 4.14 -4.50 -7.27
CA GLU A 355 4.19 -5.40 -6.11
C GLU A 355 4.90 -6.72 -6.41
N SER A 356 4.67 -7.29 -7.60
CA SER A 356 5.34 -8.51 -8.02
C SER A 356 6.84 -8.29 -8.23
N ALA A 357 7.23 -7.14 -8.80
CA ALA A 357 8.63 -6.77 -8.99
C ALA A 357 9.34 -6.55 -7.63
N LEU A 358 8.70 -5.81 -6.72
CA LEU A 358 9.16 -5.58 -5.35
C LEU A 358 9.34 -6.89 -4.57
N THR A 359 8.37 -7.79 -4.69
CA THR A 359 8.44 -9.11 -4.04
C THR A 359 9.64 -9.91 -4.58
N LEU A 360 9.90 -9.88 -5.88
CA LEU A 360 11.07 -10.54 -6.48
C LEU A 360 12.40 -9.92 -6.03
N GLU A 361 12.43 -8.61 -5.81
CA GLU A 361 13.59 -7.92 -5.25
C GLU A 361 13.82 -8.30 -3.79
N CYS A 362 12.76 -8.36 -2.97
CA CYS A 362 12.82 -8.86 -1.60
C CYS A 362 13.33 -10.30 -1.54
N ILE A 363 12.89 -11.17 -2.45
CA ILE A 363 13.40 -12.55 -2.54
C ILE A 363 14.90 -12.59 -2.84
N LYS A 364 15.43 -11.63 -3.61
CA LYS A 364 16.85 -11.57 -4.00
C LYS A 364 17.74 -10.97 -2.90
N LYS A 365 17.25 -9.93 -2.21
CA LYS A 365 18.04 -9.12 -1.26
C LYS A 365 17.79 -9.47 0.21
N GLY A 366 16.64 -10.06 0.53
CA GLY A 366 16.22 -10.33 1.90
C GLY A 366 16.88 -11.55 2.51
N ARG A 367 17.10 -11.49 3.82
CA ARG A 367 17.45 -12.68 4.63
C ARG A 367 16.33 -13.70 4.51
N ASP A 368 16.68 -14.99 4.46
CA ASP A 368 15.70 -16.08 4.26
C ASP A 368 14.75 -15.81 3.07
N CYS A 369 15.27 -15.24 1.97
CA CYS A 369 14.46 -14.87 0.79
C CYS A 369 13.27 -13.94 1.10
N GLY A 370 13.35 -13.11 2.15
CA GLY A 370 12.29 -12.18 2.54
C GLY A 370 11.02 -12.88 3.04
N PHE A 371 11.14 -14.01 3.73
CA PHE A 371 9.97 -14.80 4.15
C PHE A 371 8.98 -14.00 5.02
N GLU A 372 9.48 -13.29 6.04
CA GLU A 372 8.68 -12.49 6.98
C GLU A 372 7.98 -11.33 6.24
N GLU A 373 8.72 -10.69 5.37
CA GLU A 373 8.29 -9.61 4.49
C GLU A 373 7.15 -10.03 3.53
N ILE A 374 7.21 -11.26 3.02
CA ILE A 374 6.32 -11.72 1.95
C ILE A 374 5.04 -12.32 2.51
N PHE A 375 5.14 -13.12 3.58
CA PHE A 375 4.04 -13.97 4.04
C PHE A 375 3.50 -13.60 5.43
N VAL A 376 4.28 -12.93 6.27
CA VAL A 376 3.90 -12.60 7.65
C VAL A 376 3.47 -11.15 7.79
N THR A 377 4.21 -10.24 7.14
CA THR A 377 3.95 -8.80 7.18
C THR A 377 2.73 -8.44 6.36
N ARG A 378 1.74 -7.81 7.00
CA ARG A 378 0.56 -7.29 6.34
C ARG A 378 0.76 -5.85 5.88
N VAL A 379 0.62 -5.62 4.59
CA VAL A 379 0.52 -4.31 3.94
C VAL A 379 -0.96 -3.96 3.76
N ASP A 380 -1.50 -3.25 4.74
CA ASP A 380 -2.87 -2.73 4.65
C ASP A 380 -2.96 -1.50 3.75
N TYR A 381 -4.18 -1.18 3.30
CA TYR A 381 -4.44 -0.02 2.45
C TYR A 381 -3.82 1.27 3.00
N PRO A 382 -3.92 1.59 4.32
CA PRO A 382 -3.31 2.79 4.85
C PRO A 382 -1.78 2.79 4.86
N ALA A 383 -1.19 1.61 4.98
CA ALA A 383 0.25 1.49 5.08
C ALA A 383 0.94 1.59 3.71
N LYS A 384 0.18 1.41 2.61
CA LYS A 384 0.70 1.38 1.23
C LYS A 384 0.92 2.76 0.60
N TYR A 385 0.19 3.77 1.04
CA TYR A 385 0.12 5.09 0.41
C TYR A 385 0.58 6.18 1.37
N ASP A 386 1.18 7.25 0.84
CA ASP A 386 1.63 8.39 1.66
C ASP A 386 0.46 9.22 2.17
N HIS A 387 -0.60 9.36 1.36
CA HIS A 387 -1.82 10.04 1.73
C HIS A 387 -3.04 9.16 1.48
N ILE A 388 -3.97 9.21 2.44
CA ILE A 388 -5.25 8.50 2.34
C ILE A 388 -6.37 9.50 2.54
N ILE A 389 -7.23 9.63 1.54
CA ILE A 389 -8.41 10.46 1.60
C ILE A 389 -9.64 9.56 1.65
N ARG A 390 -10.51 9.81 2.63
CA ARG A 390 -11.82 9.18 2.74
C ARG A 390 -12.86 10.16 2.22
N LEU A 391 -13.39 9.92 1.03
CA LEU A 391 -14.42 10.75 0.43
C LEU A 391 -15.80 10.17 0.74
N ASN A 392 -16.52 10.79 1.67
CA ASN A 392 -17.87 10.38 2.03
C ASN A 392 -18.88 10.98 1.03
N LEU A 393 -19.54 10.11 0.27
CA LEU A 393 -20.54 10.49 -0.73
C LEU A 393 -21.97 10.07 -0.31
N LYS A 394 -22.16 9.66 0.95
CA LYS A 394 -23.45 9.24 1.48
C LYS A 394 -24.49 10.34 1.31
N GLY A 395 -25.66 9.98 0.77
CA GLY A 395 -26.77 10.89 0.53
C GLY A 395 -26.62 11.85 -0.66
N ASN A 396 -25.49 11.81 -1.39
CA ASN A 396 -25.30 12.64 -2.57
C ASN A 396 -25.98 12.03 -3.80
N SER A 397 -27.19 12.48 -4.11
CA SER A 397 -27.99 11.99 -5.25
C SER A 397 -27.33 12.18 -6.62
N LYS A 398 -26.34 13.09 -6.75
CA LYS A 398 -25.59 13.27 -7.99
C LYS A 398 -24.78 12.02 -8.37
N VAL A 399 -24.44 11.16 -7.40
CA VAL A 399 -23.67 9.92 -7.64
C VAL A 399 -24.38 8.96 -8.59
N TYR A 400 -25.70 8.86 -8.48
CA TYR A 400 -26.50 7.93 -9.27
C TYR A 400 -27.54 8.66 -10.14
N ALA A 401 -27.33 9.95 -10.42
CA ALA A 401 -28.23 10.75 -11.25
C ALA A 401 -28.40 10.20 -12.68
N SER A 402 -27.39 9.50 -13.20
CA SER A 402 -27.43 8.81 -14.50
C SER A 402 -27.93 7.36 -14.42
N GLY A 403 -28.38 6.90 -13.24
CA GLY A 403 -28.72 5.51 -12.94
C GLY A 403 -27.59 4.76 -12.22
N PHE A 404 -27.93 3.60 -11.64
CA PHE A 404 -26.98 2.75 -10.89
C PHE A 404 -26.19 1.79 -11.77
N CYS A 405 -26.82 1.28 -12.83
CA CYS A 405 -26.23 0.26 -13.69
C CYS A 405 -26.41 0.67 -15.15
N LEU A 406 -25.28 0.93 -15.82
CA LEU A 406 -25.16 1.01 -17.28
C LEU A 406 -24.26 -0.16 -17.74
N ASP A 407 -23.40 0.04 -18.74
CA ASP A 407 -22.32 -0.93 -18.96
C ASP A 407 -21.44 -1.07 -17.71
N ASP A 408 -21.03 0.08 -17.16
CA ASP A 408 -20.42 0.21 -15.84
C ASP A 408 -21.46 0.46 -14.75
N GLU A 409 -21.15 0.00 -13.55
CA GLU A 409 -21.88 0.40 -12.34
C GLU A 409 -21.48 1.83 -11.94
N CYS A 410 -22.40 2.59 -11.35
CA CYS A 410 -22.17 4.00 -11.03
C CYS A 410 -20.92 4.20 -10.15
N TRP A 411 -20.68 3.30 -9.19
CA TRP A 411 -19.50 3.37 -8.32
C TRP A 411 -18.18 3.25 -9.10
N ARG A 412 -18.12 2.38 -10.13
CA ARG A 412 -16.94 2.21 -11.00
C ARG A 412 -16.68 3.47 -11.82
N LEU A 413 -17.74 4.09 -12.32
CA LEU A 413 -17.64 5.37 -13.02
C LEU A 413 -17.12 6.48 -12.12
N TYR A 414 -17.54 6.51 -10.85
CA TYR A 414 -17.08 7.50 -9.88
C TYR A 414 -15.64 7.27 -9.43
N GLU A 415 -15.23 6.02 -9.21
CA GLU A 415 -13.81 5.68 -8.99
C GLU A 415 -12.94 6.23 -10.11
N GLN A 416 -13.31 5.99 -11.36
CA GLN A 416 -12.57 6.47 -12.53
C GLN A 416 -12.59 8.00 -12.65
N LYS A 417 -13.74 8.64 -12.37
CA LYS A 417 -13.85 10.12 -12.38
C LYS A 417 -12.93 10.75 -11.35
N VAL A 418 -12.97 10.26 -10.11
CA VAL A 418 -12.12 10.75 -9.01
C VAL A 418 -10.64 10.52 -9.33
N HIS A 419 -10.30 9.31 -9.79
CA HIS A 419 -8.94 9.00 -10.23
C HIS A 419 -8.45 9.97 -11.32
N ASN A 420 -9.24 10.20 -12.37
CA ASN A 420 -8.87 11.09 -13.47
C ASN A 420 -8.70 12.54 -13.01
N VAL A 421 -9.59 13.04 -12.15
CA VAL A 421 -9.48 14.41 -11.60
C VAL A 421 -8.22 14.56 -10.76
N LEU A 422 -7.90 13.58 -9.92
CA LEU A 422 -6.71 13.62 -9.07
C LEU A 422 -5.42 13.49 -9.89
N ILE A 423 -5.35 12.60 -10.86
CA ILE A 423 -4.19 12.47 -11.75
C ILE A 423 -4.00 13.75 -12.58
N GLN A 424 -5.08 14.35 -13.09
CA GLN A 424 -5.01 15.61 -13.83
C GLN A 424 -4.59 16.79 -12.94
N GLY A 425 -5.10 16.86 -11.70
CA GLY A 425 -4.82 17.96 -10.78
C GLY A 425 -3.44 17.87 -10.11
N LEU A 426 -3.02 16.66 -9.72
CA LEU A 426 -1.75 16.43 -9.03
C LEU A 426 -0.59 16.21 -10.00
N SER A 427 -0.85 15.73 -11.22
CA SER A 427 0.14 15.59 -12.30
C SER A 427 1.40 14.84 -11.84
N ASP A 428 2.59 15.38 -12.09
CA ASP A 428 3.90 14.81 -11.74
C ASP A 428 4.23 14.85 -10.25
N ARG A 429 3.35 15.38 -9.39
CA ARG A 429 3.51 15.34 -7.91
C ARG A 429 3.24 13.96 -7.32
N VAL A 430 2.49 13.13 -8.05
CA VAL A 430 2.10 11.79 -7.61
C VAL A 430 2.68 10.74 -8.53
N LYS A 431 3.13 9.64 -7.94
CA LYS A 431 3.53 8.44 -8.67
C LYS A 431 2.31 7.62 -9.06
N THR A 432 1.41 7.40 -8.11
CA THR A 432 0.18 6.61 -8.31
C THR A 432 -0.96 7.17 -7.47
N VAL A 433 -2.18 7.00 -7.99
CA VAL A 433 -3.43 7.30 -7.28
C VAL A 433 -4.33 6.06 -7.38
N ARG A 434 -4.60 5.41 -6.26
CA ARG A 434 -5.53 4.30 -6.15
C ARG A 434 -6.87 4.81 -5.65
N VAL A 435 -7.96 4.45 -6.31
CA VAL A 435 -9.32 4.80 -5.89
C VAL A 435 -10.16 3.54 -5.85
N THR A 436 -10.72 3.24 -4.67
CA THR A 436 -11.50 2.01 -4.44
C THR A 436 -12.74 2.28 -3.60
N TRP A 437 -13.87 1.73 -4.03
CA TRP A 437 -15.17 1.78 -3.38
C TRP A 437 -15.70 0.37 -3.15
N ARG A 438 -15.75 -0.03 -1.87
CA ARG A 438 -16.44 -1.24 -1.44
C ARG A 438 -17.88 -0.88 -1.11
N ASN A 439 -18.84 -1.45 -1.84
CA ASN A 439 -20.22 -0.95 -1.83
C ASN A 439 -21.18 -1.82 -1.00
N MET A 440 -20.79 -3.03 -0.61
CA MET A 440 -21.66 -3.95 0.12
C MET A 440 -21.09 -4.33 1.48
N LEU A 441 -21.87 -4.07 2.54
CA LEU A 441 -21.71 -4.61 3.88
C LEU A 441 -22.54 -5.89 4.03
N SER A 442 -22.14 -6.78 4.95
CA SER A 442 -22.86 -8.01 5.31
C SER A 442 -24.29 -7.78 5.82
N GLU A 443 -24.58 -6.57 6.27
CA GLU A 443 -25.87 -6.16 6.86
C GLU A 443 -26.82 -5.51 5.84
N CYS A 444 -26.38 -5.22 4.62
CA CYS A 444 -27.21 -4.53 3.62
C CYS A 444 -28.32 -5.45 3.08
N SER A 445 -29.56 -4.95 3.11
CA SER A 445 -30.71 -5.59 2.46
C SER A 445 -30.82 -5.13 1.01
N ILE A 446 -30.66 -6.07 0.07
CA ILE A 446 -30.89 -5.80 -1.36
C ILE A 446 -32.34 -5.35 -1.64
N LYS A 447 -33.30 -5.69 -0.76
CA LYS A 447 -34.69 -5.27 -0.91
C LYS A 447 -34.86 -3.76 -0.80
N ASP A 448 -33.96 -3.08 -0.09
CA ASP A 448 -34.04 -1.64 0.21
C ASP A 448 -33.51 -0.78 -0.96
N GLY A 449 -32.95 -1.43 -1.99
CA GLY A 449 -32.42 -0.79 -3.18
C GLY A 449 -30.92 -0.50 -3.10
N LEU A 450 -30.38 0.02 -4.20
CA LEU A 450 -28.96 0.23 -4.43
C LEU A 450 -28.45 1.56 -3.85
N SER A 451 -29.35 2.49 -3.56
CA SER A 451 -28.99 3.79 -2.94
C SER A 451 -28.35 3.65 -1.55
N THR A 452 -28.60 2.53 -0.84
CA THR A 452 -28.05 2.23 0.48
C THR A 452 -26.57 1.81 0.44
N LEU A 453 -26.06 1.47 -0.75
CA LEU A 453 -24.73 0.91 -0.97
C LEU A 453 -23.61 1.97 -1.05
N ASN A 454 -23.94 3.24 -0.78
CA ASN A 454 -22.97 4.33 -0.65
C ASN A 454 -22.62 4.65 0.82
N ALA A 455 -22.92 3.73 1.74
CA ALA A 455 -22.67 3.91 3.18
C ALA A 455 -21.17 4.04 3.49
N GLU A 456 -20.33 3.27 2.79
CA GLU A 456 -18.88 3.30 2.95
C GLU A 456 -18.26 4.46 2.16
N PRO A 457 -17.24 5.14 2.72
CA PRO A 457 -16.52 6.18 2.01
C PRO A 457 -15.71 5.57 0.86
N LEU A 458 -15.59 6.35 -0.21
CA LEU A 458 -14.61 6.07 -1.26
C LEU A 458 -13.20 6.27 -0.67
N LEU A 459 -12.36 5.25 -0.78
CA LEU A 459 -10.97 5.31 -0.34
C LEU A 459 -10.08 5.73 -1.50
N ILE A 460 -9.22 6.71 -1.24
CA ILE A 460 -8.26 7.25 -2.20
C ILE A 460 -6.89 7.14 -1.55
N GLY A 461 -6.02 6.30 -2.11
CA GLY A 461 -4.62 6.20 -1.76
C GLY A 461 -3.76 6.97 -2.75
N ILE A 462 -2.86 7.83 -2.26
CA ILE A 462 -1.95 8.62 -3.08
C ILE A 462 -0.52 8.31 -2.67
N SER A 463 0.29 7.93 -3.65
CA SER A 463 1.73 7.84 -3.51
C SER A 463 2.38 9.04 -4.18
N VAL A 464 3.18 9.80 -3.45
CA VAL A 464 3.91 10.95 -3.98
C VAL A 464 5.06 10.49 -4.89
N SER A 465 5.46 11.34 -5.83
CA SER A 465 6.56 11.04 -6.76
C SER A 465 7.93 11.37 -6.18
N SER A 466 8.07 12.57 -5.62
CA SER A 466 9.20 13.00 -4.81
C SER A 466 8.76 14.15 -3.90
N LEU A 467 9.41 14.34 -2.76
CA LEU A 467 9.06 15.40 -1.81
C LEU A 467 9.19 16.79 -2.46
N ASP A 468 10.21 17.02 -3.29
CA ASP A 468 10.41 18.27 -4.03
C ASP A 468 9.22 18.60 -4.95
N LYS A 469 8.74 17.60 -5.69
CA LYS A 469 7.59 17.79 -6.59
C LYS A 469 6.30 17.91 -5.80
N ALA A 470 6.12 17.11 -4.75
CA ALA A 470 4.94 17.12 -3.92
C ALA A 470 4.71 18.49 -3.27
N PHE A 471 5.75 19.10 -2.70
CA PHE A 471 5.67 20.35 -1.93
C PHE A 471 6.00 21.62 -2.71
N ARG A 472 6.23 21.55 -4.03
CA ARG A 472 6.47 22.76 -4.84
C ARG A 472 5.28 23.73 -4.75
N ILE A 473 5.57 25.01 -4.53
CA ILE A 473 4.54 26.06 -4.37
C ILE A 473 3.77 26.30 -5.68
N VAL A 474 4.47 26.19 -6.81
CA VAL A 474 3.93 26.49 -8.15
C VAL A 474 3.74 25.21 -8.93
N ASN A 475 2.55 24.99 -9.47
CA ASN A 475 2.30 23.92 -10.44
C ASN A 475 2.63 24.41 -11.84
N ILE A 476 3.59 23.77 -12.50
CA ILE A 476 3.94 24.12 -13.88
C ILE A 476 3.04 23.32 -14.82
N GLY A 477 2.27 24.02 -15.63
CA GLY A 477 1.41 23.47 -16.67
C GLY A 477 2.09 23.40 -18.05
N PRO A 478 1.30 23.22 -19.12
CA PRO A 478 1.82 23.15 -20.47
C PRO A 478 2.41 24.49 -20.95
N ASP A 479 3.28 24.40 -21.95
CA ASP A 479 3.84 25.56 -22.63
C ASP A 479 2.73 26.43 -23.25
N ALA A 480 2.88 27.75 -23.13
CA ALA A 480 1.90 28.71 -23.64
C ALA A 480 1.69 28.60 -25.17
N ASP A 481 2.71 28.16 -25.91
CA ASP A 481 2.63 27.95 -27.35
C ASP A 481 1.79 26.73 -27.72
N ASN A 482 1.64 25.76 -26.80
CA ASN A 482 0.74 24.62 -26.99
C ASN A 482 -0.70 25.01 -26.66
N LYS A 483 -1.34 25.68 -27.62
CA LYS A 483 -2.70 26.25 -27.48
C LYS A 483 -3.74 25.22 -27.02
N GLU A 484 -3.67 23.97 -27.48
CA GLU A 484 -4.66 22.95 -27.13
C GLU A 484 -4.55 22.51 -25.66
N GLU A 485 -3.34 22.19 -25.20
CA GLU A 485 -3.11 21.79 -23.81
C GLU A 485 -3.30 22.96 -22.85
N ALA A 486 -2.89 24.17 -23.24
CA ALA A 486 -3.14 25.39 -22.45
C ALA A 486 -4.64 25.66 -22.27
N LEU A 487 -5.46 25.48 -23.32
CA LEU A 487 -6.92 25.61 -23.21
C LEU A 487 -7.53 24.56 -22.29
N LYS A 488 -7.08 23.29 -22.36
CA LYS A 488 -7.52 22.23 -21.43
C LYS A 488 -7.13 22.56 -19.98
N PHE A 489 -5.93 23.08 -19.77
CA PHE A 489 -5.42 23.48 -18.47
C PHE A 489 -6.28 24.61 -17.87
N ARG A 490 -6.50 25.70 -18.63
CA ARG A 490 -7.37 26.82 -18.19
C ARG A 490 -8.80 26.37 -17.93
N LYS A 491 -9.35 25.47 -18.75
CA LYS A 491 -10.70 24.92 -18.54
C LYS A 491 -10.81 24.11 -17.24
N PHE A 492 -9.75 23.36 -16.89
CA PHE A 492 -9.72 22.55 -15.67
C PHE A 492 -9.53 23.40 -14.41
N TRP A 493 -8.57 24.33 -14.44
CA TRP A 493 -8.21 25.15 -13.26
C TRP A 493 -9.05 26.41 -13.10
N GLY A 494 -9.73 26.87 -14.15
CA GLY A 494 -10.55 28.08 -14.14
C GLY A 494 -9.74 29.31 -13.77
N GLU A 495 -10.23 30.05 -12.78
CA GLU A 495 -9.63 31.29 -12.29
C GLU A 495 -8.25 31.11 -11.63
N LYS A 496 -7.86 29.87 -11.29
CA LYS A 496 -6.55 29.57 -10.71
C LYS A 496 -5.42 29.49 -11.74
N ALA A 497 -5.72 29.41 -13.03
CA ALA A 497 -4.72 29.33 -14.08
C ALA A 497 -4.16 30.72 -14.43
N GLU A 498 -2.84 30.82 -14.44
CA GLU A 498 -2.11 32.04 -14.79
C GLU A 498 -0.92 31.75 -15.72
N LEU A 499 -0.58 32.72 -16.57
CA LEU A 499 0.60 32.66 -17.43
C LEU A 499 1.81 33.20 -16.67
N ARG A 500 2.86 32.37 -16.55
CA ARG A 500 4.08 32.76 -15.86
C ARG A 500 5.32 32.57 -16.73
N ARG A 501 6.22 33.55 -16.66
CA ARG A 501 7.58 33.44 -17.19
C ARG A 501 8.52 32.92 -16.10
N PHE A 502 9.21 31.82 -16.38
CA PHE A 502 10.14 31.17 -15.45
C PHE A 502 11.58 31.69 -15.65
N LYS A 503 12.48 31.36 -14.71
CA LYS A 503 13.89 31.84 -14.71
C LYS A 503 14.68 31.40 -15.95
N ASP A 504 14.27 30.29 -16.55
CA ASP A 504 14.80 29.74 -17.81
C ASP A 504 14.26 30.47 -19.06
N GLY A 505 13.39 31.47 -18.89
CA GLY A 505 12.75 32.22 -19.97
C GLY A 505 11.50 31.55 -20.55
N LYS A 506 11.17 30.32 -20.13
CA LYS A 506 9.99 29.59 -20.59
C LYS A 506 8.71 30.28 -20.11
N ILE A 507 7.71 30.35 -20.97
CA ILE A 507 6.37 30.84 -20.63
C ILE A 507 5.42 29.66 -20.62
N ALA A 508 4.82 29.37 -19.48
CA ALA A 508 3.87 28.27 -19.34
C ALA A 508 2.65 28.69 -18.53
N GLU A 509 1.54 27.98 -18.73
CA GLU A 509 0.42 28.04 -17.80
C GLU A 509 0.88 27.51 -16.43
N SER A 510 0.37 28.06 -15.36
CA SER A 510 0.73 27.66 -14.00
C SER A 510 -0.40 27.92 -13.01
N THR A 511 -0.31 27.29 -11.84
CA THR A 511 -1.18 27.60 -10.70
C THR A 511 -0.33 27.84 -9.45
N GLU A 512 -0.65 28.90 -8.71
CA GLU A 512 -0.01 29.27 -7.44
C GLU A 512 -0.82 28.79 -6.22
N ASN A 513 -0.17 28.79 -5.05
CA ASN A 513 -0.79 28.53 -3.74
C ASN A 513 -1.53 27.19 -3.65
N ILE A 514 -0.97 26.12 -4.24
CA ILE A 514 -1.45 24.77 -3.95
C ILE A 514 -1.09 24.45 -2.51
N MET A 515 -2.06 24.62 -1.61
CA MET A 515 -1.93 24.21 -0.22
C MET A 515 -2.10 22.70 -0.12
N HIS A 516 -1.14 22.05 0.52
CA HIS A 516 -1.27 20.67 0.94
C HIS A 516 -2.19 20.66 2.18
N ILE A 517 -3.30 19.90 2.15
CA ILE A 517 -4.32 19.88 3.23
C ILE A 517 -4.29 18.54 3.97
N VAL A 518 -3.34 17.65 3.66
CA VAL A 518 -3.26 16.32 4.29
C VAL A 518 -2.40 16.38 5.55
N ASP A 519 -2.79 17.22 6.51
CA ASP A 519 -2.00 17.51 7.71
C ASP A 519 -2.72 16.98 8.94
N GLN A 520 -2.49 15.70 9.29
CA GLN A 520 -3.06 15.14 10.52
C GLN A 520 -2.15 15.33 11.73
N LEU A 521 -0.83 15.46 11.56
CA LEU A 521 0.12 15.48 12.68
C LEU A 521 1.08 16.66 12.67
N ASP A 522 1.06 17.51 11.64
CA ASP A 522 2.00 18.64 11.51
C ASP A 522 1.85 19.64 12.66
N PHE A 523 0.63 19.81 13.19
CA PHE A 523 0.39 20.60 14.40
C PHE A 523 1.23 20.13 15.60
N SER A 524 1.61 18.84 15.62
CA SER A 524 2.48 18.25 16.64
C SER A 524 3.96 18.54 16.38
N LEU A 525 4.34 19.22 15.31
CA LEU A 525 5.72 19.70 15.11
C LEU A 525 5.82 21.22 15.19
N LEU A 526 4.69 21.92 15.11
CA LEU A 526 4.63 23.38 15.26
C LEU A 526 4.84 23.81 16.72
N TYR A 527 5.53 24.94 16.88
CA TYR A 527 5.56 25.72 18.11
C TYR A 527 4.96 27.09 17.83
N GLY A 528 3.75 27.34 18.34
CA GLY A 528 2.94 28.49 17.89
C GLY A 528 2.43 28.25 16.46
N THR A 529 2.87 29.08 15.51
CA THR A 529 2.42 29.04 14.10
C THR A 529 3.50 28.57 13.11
N GLU A 530 4.73 28.32 13.56
CA GLU A 530 5.87 28.00 12.69
C GLU A 530 6.52 26.68 13.13
N ASP A 531 7.14 25.96 12.19
CA ASP A 531 7.98 24.82 12.51
C ASP A 531 9.34 25.34 13.00
N PRO A 532 9.79 24.96 14.21
CA PRO A 532 11.11 25.30 14.75
C PRO A 532 12.29 25.02 13.81
N ILE A 533 12.21 24.07 12.87
CA ILE A 533 13.27 23.82 11.88
C ILE A 533 13.54 25.03 10.98
N SER A 534 12.60 25.98 10.87
CA SER A 534 12.81 27.20 10.08
C SER A 534 14.04 28.01 10.53
N SER A 535 14.45 27.89 11.79
CA SER A 535 15.62 28.56 12.38
C SER A 535 16.93 27.76 12.21
N SER A 536 16.89 26.53 11.67
CA SER A 536 18.08 25.71 11.45
C SER A 536 19.09 26.35 10.49
N GLY A 537 18.63 27.20 9.55
CA GLY A 537 19.51 27.91 8.62
C GLY A 537 20.46 28.88 9.34
N SER A 538 19.98 29.63 10.34
CA SER A 538 20.84 30.52 11.13
C SER A 538 21.80 29.74 12.02
N LEU A 539 21.36 28.59 12.54
CA LEU A 539 22.21 27.69 13.32
C LEU A 539 23.38 27.13 12.51
N LEU A 540 23.10 26.64 11.30
CA LEU A 540 24.14 26.14 10.39
C LEU A 540 25.14 27.24 10.03
N GLY A 541 24.65 28.45 9.72
CA GLY A 541 25.52 29.61 9.47
C GLY A 541 26.43 29.96 10.65
N ALA A 542 25.91 29.92 11.88
CA ALA A 542 26.70 30.17 13.09
C ALA A 542 27.79 29.11 13.29
N PHE A 543 27.47 27.83 13.04
CA PHE A 543 28.44 26.74 13.11
C PHE A 543 29.52 26.85 12.02
N GLU A 544 29.17 27.24 10.80
CA GLU A 544 30.15 27.47 9.72
C GLU A 544 31.17 28.55 10.07
N ILE A 545 30.71 29.64 10.71
CA ILE A 545 31.58 30.72 11.21
C ILE A 545 32.56 30.14 12.25
N LEU A 546 32.06 29.45 13.27
CA LEU A 546 32.89 28.85 14.31
C LEU A 546 33.90 27.83 13.73
N SER A 547 33.43 26.92 12.88
CA SER A 547 34.26 25.87 12.25
C SER A 547 35.39 26.47 11.41
N LYS A 548 35.10 27.53 10.65
CA LYS A 548 36.13 28.25 9.88
C LYS A 548 37.17 28.89 10.78
N GLN A 549 36.75 29.55 11.85
CA GLN A 549 37.67 30.24 12.76
C GLN A 549 38.54 29.27 13.56
N LEU A 550 37.97 28.17 14.06
CA LEU A 550 38.73 27.10 14.74
C LEU A 550 39.87 26.54 13.87
N ARG A 551 39.65 26.41 12.55
CA ARG A 551 40.66 25.94 11.60
C ARG A 551 41.74 26.99 11.26
N LEU A 552 41.49 28.27 11.55
CA LEU A 552 42.41 29.39 11.31
C LEU A 552 43.28 29.73 12.53
N ILE A 553 43.12 29.01 13.65
CA ILE A 553 43.94 29.19 14.85
C ILE A 553 45.36 28.70 14.57
N GLU A 554 46.34 29.61 14.71
CA GLU A 554 47.78 29.31 14.51
C GLU A 554 48.59 29.37 15.81
N ASP A 555 48.03 29.92 16.89
CA ASP A 555 48.71 30.14 18.18
C ASP A 555 48.56 28.98 19.18
N ILE A 556 48.22 27.78 18.68
CA ILE A 556 48.15 26.53 19.45
C ILE A 556 49.23 25.53 18.99
N PRO A 557 49.77 24.69 19.89
CA PRO A 557 50.84 23.74 19.54
C PRO A 557 50.48 22.68 18.50
N LEU A 558 49.19 22.34 18.39
CA LEU A 558 48.67 21.34 17.47
C LEU A 558 47.50 21.94 16.71
N LYS A 559 47.56 21.97 15.37
CA LYS A 559 46.49 22.54 14.55
C LYS A 559 45.19 21.73 14.66
N VAL A 560 44.06 22.42 14.54
CA VAL A 560 42.73 21.78 14.44
C VAL A 560 42.58 21.12 13.08
N SER A 561 42.44 19.80 13.06
CA SER A 561 42.27 19.00 11.83
C SER A 561 40.79 18.85 11.44
N THR A 562 39.94 18.55 12.42
CA THR A 562 38.51 18.27 12.21
C THR A 562 37.66 19.02 13.21
N VAL A 563 36.51 19.54 12.75
CA VAL A 563 35.46 20.15 13.58
C VAL A 563 34.14 19.50 13.16
N GLN A 564 33.46 18.84 14.08
CA GLN A 564 32.22 18.11 13.79
C GLN A 564 31.12 18.44 14.82
N PRO A 565 29.90 18.78 14.39
CA PRO A 565 28.79 18.99 15.30
C PRO A 565 28.18 17.66 15.76
N LEU A 566 27.86 17.56 17.06
CA LEU A 566 27.31 16.35 17.67
C LEU A 566 25.85 16.47 18.11
N ASP A 567 25.29 17.69 18.22
CA ASP A 567 23.91 17.87 18.66
C ASP A 567 22.89 17.45 17.58
N SER A 568 21.76 16.91 18.02
CA SER A 568 20.59 16.53 17.22
C SER A 568 20.08 17.63 16.28
N ALA A 569 20.28 18.90 16.62
CA ALA A 569 19.88 20.03 15.80
C ALA A 569 20.58 20.07 14.44
N PHE A 570 21.84 19.63 14.36
CA PHE A 570 22.63 19.63 13.11
C PHE A 570 22.30 18.48 12.16
N ARG A 571 21.55 17.48 12.65
CA ARG A 571 21.02 16.36 11.87
C ARG A 571 19.49 16.37 11.86
N PHE A 572 18.92 17.57 12.05
CA PHE A 572 17.50 17.94 12.01
C PHE A 572 16.55 16.97 12.73
N SER A 573 17.05 16.31 13.78
CA SER A 573 16.31 15.36 14.61
C SER A 573 15.90 15.96 15.95
N SER A 574 16.31 17.21 16.23
CA SER A 574 15.86 17.93 17.42
C SER A 574 14.38 18.29 17.30
N VAL A 575 13.60 17.99 18.34
CA VAL A 575 12.17 18.33 18.39
C VAL A 575 12.01 19.86 18.34
N PHE A 576 12.80 20.54 19.18
CA PHE A 576 12.88 21.98 19.32
C PHE A 576 14.34 22.39 19.14
N PRO A 577 14.83 22.56 17.89
CA PRO A 577 16.15 23.13 17.65
C PRO A 577 16.29 24.47 18.39
N PRO A 578 17.50 24.78 18.89
CA PRO A 578 17.73 26.02 19.60
C PRO A 578 17.47 27.22 18.69
N GLU A 579 16.86 28.26 19.23
CA GLU A 579 16.75 29.56 18.57
C GLU A 579 17.87 30.50 19.02
N PRO A 580 18.23 31.51 18.21
CA PRO A 580 19.21 32.52 18.61
C PRO A 580 18.79 33.19 19.94
N HIS A 581 19.64 33.03 20.96
CA HIS A 581 19.41 33.53 22.29
C HIS A 581 20.07 34.91 22.50
N PRO A 582 19.39 35.90 23.08
CA PRO A 582 19.93 37.25 23.27
C PRO A 582 21.21 37.30 24.12
N LEU A 583 21.27 36.45 25.15
CA LEU A 583 22.45 36.35 26.03
C LEU A 583 23.63 35.61 25.38
N ALA A 584 23.43 34.99 24.23
CA ALA A 584 24.47 34.31 23.45
C ALA A 584 24.94 35.15 22.24
N ASN A 585 24.54 36.42 22.17
CA ASN A 585 25.08 37.37 21.20
C ASN A 585 26.39 37.98 21.69
N GLU A 586 27.26 38.27 20.73
CA GLU A 586 28.42 39.13 20.94
C GLU A 586 27.96 40.51 21.45
N LYS A 587 28.77 41.14 22.32
CA LYS A 587 28.42 42.40 22.97
C LYS A 587 27.92 43.44 21.94
N GLY A 588 26.64 43.82 22.01
CA GLY A 588 26.09 44.98 21.28
C GLY A 588 24.89 44.71 20.36
N THR A 589 24.47 43.46 20.15
CA THR A 589 23.38 43.15 19.20
C THR A 589 22.07 42.78 19.92
N PHE A 590 21.17 43.75 20.12
CA PHE A 590 19.84 43.52 20.68
C PHE A 590 18.81 43.23 19.58
N LEU A 591 18.33 42.00 19.48
CA LEU A 591 17.15 41.66 18.67
C LEU A 591 15.87 41.89 19.49
N ARG A 592 14.83 42.49 18.88
CA ARG A 592 13.51 42.66 19.50
C ARG A 592 12.80 41.29 19.60
N LEU A 593 12.45 40.84 20.81
CA LEU A 593 11.76 39.57 21.02
C LEU A 593 10.24 39.65 20.85
N ARG A 594 9.66 38.53 20.38
CA ARG A 594 8.21 38.25 20.34
C ARG A 594 7.68 37.52 21.59
N SER A 595 8.54 36.98 22.47
CA SER A 595 8.17 36.23 23.69
C SER A 595 9.26 36.30 24.79
N LEU A 596 9.00 35.80 26.00
CA LEU A 596 10.00 35.72 27.08
C LEU A 596 11.08 34.67 26.74
N PRO A 597 12.38 35.02 26.74
CA PRO A 597 13.43 34.05 26.43
C PRO A 597 13.54 32.99 27.55
N PRO A 598 13.89 31.73 27.21
CA PRO A 598 14.18 30.71 28.22
C PRO A 598 15.32 31.18 29.14
N SER A 599 15.21 30.87 30.43
CA SER A 599 16.19 31.35 31.43
C SER A 599 17.57 30.70 31.35
N CYS A 600 17.75 29.66 30.52
CA CYS A 600 18.99 28.91 30.37
C CYS A 600 19.33 28.70 28.89
N ILE A 601 20.58 29.02 28.51
CA ILE A 601 21.12 28.68 27.19
C ILE A 601 21.55 27.21 27.21
N ARG A 602 21.06 26.40 26.26
CA ARG A 602 21.54 25.03 26.06
C ARG A 602 22.78 25.05 25.14
N PRO A 603 23.96 24.61 25.60
CA PRO A 603 25.15 24.54 24.77
C PRO A 603 25.08 23.35 23.80
N LEU A 604 25.56 23.57 22.58
CA LEU A 604 25.56 22.58 21.50
C LEU A 604 26.95 21.97 21.36
N GLU A 605 27.06 20.65 21.52
CA GLU A 605 28.35 19.99 21.53
C GLU A 605 29.00 19.90 20.15
N VAL A 606 30.28 20.26 20.09
CA VAL A 606 31.14 20.24 18.91
C VAL A 606 32.41 19.48 19.26
N MET A 607 32.68 18.43 18.50
CA MET A 607 33.94 17.70 18.58
C MET A 607 35.01 18.39 17.76
N ILE A 608 36.20 18.49 18.34
CA ILE A 608 37.43 18.93 17.70
C ILE A 608 38.44 17.79 17.72
N GLN A 609 39.10 17.57 16.58
CA GLN A 609 40.28 16.72 16.51
C GLN A 609 41.50 17.59 16.19
N LEU A 610 42.60 17.36 16.89
CA LEU A 610 43.89 18.00 16.63
C LEU A 610 44.72 17.16 15.66
N GLU A 611 45.80 17.72 15.14
CA GLU A 611 46.76 16.95 14.35
C GLU A 611 47.46 15.85 15.18
N GLY A 612 47.89 14.79 14.50
CA GLY A 612 48.51 13.65 15.17
C GLY A 612 49.83 14.04 15.83
N SER A 613 50.01 13.68 17.11
CA SER A 613 51.23 13.93 17.86
C SER A 613 51.62 12.71 18.70
N GLY A 614 52.92 12.43 18.80
CA GLY A 614 53.45 11.39 19.68
C GLY A 614 53.60 11.84 21.14
N ASN A 615 53.49 13.14 21.40
CA ASN A 615 53.84 13.78 22.69
C ASN A 615 52.68 13.80 23.70
N TRP A 616 51.57 13.13 23.41
CA TRP A 616 50.47 13.02 24.38
C TRP A 616 50.88 12.21 25.61
N PRO A 617 50.46 12.62 26.82
CA PRO A 617 50.71 11.87 28.04
C PRO A 617 50.25 10.41 27.95
N MET A 618 50.84 9.56 28.79
CA MET A 618 50.49 8.13 28.87
C MET A 618 49.44 7.84 29.96
N ASP A 619 49.20 8.80 30.85
CA ASP A 619 48.22 8.71 31.94
C ASP A 619 46.89 9.35 31.52
N ASP A 620 45.78 8.71 31.84
CA ASP A 620 44.43 9.13 31.39
C ASP A 620 44.03 10.49 31.97
N VAL A 621 44.33 10.73 33.25
CA VAL A 621 44.03 12.02 33.90
C VAL A 621 44.88 13.12 33.28
N ALA A 622 46.16 12.83 33.00
CA ALA A 622 47.04 13.76 32.31
C ALA A 622 46.57 14.06 30.88
N ILE A 623 46.01 13.09 30.15
CA ILE A 623 45.41 13.31 28.83
C ILE A 623 44.23 14.27 28.95
N GLU A 624 43.28 14.04 29.86
CA GLU A 624 42.12 14.92 30.03
C GLU A 624 42.53 16.34 30.43
N LYS A 625 43.46 16.49 31.39
CA LYS A 625 43.98 17.83 31.75
C LYS A 625 44.73 18.51 30.60
N THR A 626 45.39 17.74 29.74
CA THR A 626 46.01 18.27 28.52
C THR A 626 44.94 18.75 27.53
N LYS A 627 43.84 18.02 27.35
CA LYS A 627 42.70 18.47 26.53
C LYS A 627 42.11 19.77 27.08
N SER A 628 41.88 19.87 28.38
CA SER A 628 41.39 21.11 29.01
C SER A 628 42.35 22.28 28.78
N ALA A 629 43.67 22.05 28.86
CA ALA A 629 44.67 23.08 28.57
C ALA A 629 44.62 23.56 27.10
N PHE A 630 44.45 22.64 26.14
CA PHE A 630 44.23 23.00 24.74
C PHE A 630 42.93 23.79 24.56
N LEU A 631 41.82 23.36 25.19
CA LEU A 631 40.54 24.06 25.12
C LEU A 631 40.63 25.49 25.66
N LEU A 632 41.30 25.70 26.80
CA LEU A 632 41.54 27.04 27.35
C LEU A 632 42.31 27.93 26.39
N LYS A 633 43.37 27.39 25.76
CA LYS A 633 44.16 28.14 24.79
C LYS A 633 43.36 28.46 23.52
N ILE A 634 42.55 27.53 23.05
CA ILE A 634 41.62 27.74 21.93
C ILE A 634 40.62 28.86 22.28
N GLY A 635 40.02 28.83 23.47
CA GLY A 635 39.10 29.87 23.94
C GLY A 635 39.76 31.25 24.01
N GLU A 636 40.98 31.34 24.54
CA GLU A 636 41.76 32.58 24.57
C GLU A 636 42.06 33.11 23.15
N SER A 637 42.46 32.23 22.23
CA SER A 637 42.71 32.58 20.83
C SER A 637 41.46 33.10 20.13
N LEU A 638 40.31 32.41 20.31
CA LEU A 638 39.03 32.83 19.76
C LEU A 638 38.60 34.22 20.25
N GLN A 639 38.84 34.50 21.53
CA GLN A 639 38.56 35.79 22.14
C GLN A 639 39.49 36.89 21.61
N ASN A 640 40.80 36.61 21.47
CA ASN A 640 41.79 37.59 21.04
C ASN A 640 41.72 37.93 19.54
N ASN A 641 41.50 36.92 18.69
CA ASN A 641 41.57 37.08 17.24
C ASN A 641 40.22 37.50 16.62
N TRP A 642 39.10 37.03 17.17
CA TRP A 642 37.76 37.26 16.60
C TRP A 642 36.75 37.89 17.58
N GLY A 643 37.16 38.21 18.81
CA GLY A 643 36.28 38.87 19.78
C GLY A 643 35.15 38.00 20.32
N MET A 644 35.21 36.68 20.11
CA MET A 644 34.18 35.75 20.56
C MET A 644 34.12 35.69 22.09
N THR A 645 32.89 35.60 22.62
CA THR A 645 32.73 35.38 24.06
C THR A 645 32.93 33.90 24.34
N CYS A 646 33.87 33.56 25.21
CA CYS A 646 34.16 32.19 25.63
C CYS A 646 34.01 32.08 27.15
N THR A 647 33.44 30.98 27.64
CA THR A 647 33.32 30.64 29.06
C THR A 647 33.90 29.26 29.29
N ALA A 648 34.92 29.17 30.12
CA ALA A 648 35.52 27.89 30.49
C ALA A 648 34.77 27.25 31.68
N THR A 649 34.62 25.93 31.61
CA THR A 649 34.16 25.07 32.71
C THR A 649 35.34 24.21 33.19
N GLU A 650 35.10 23.27 34.12
CA GLU A 650 36.17 22.40 34.62
C GLU A 650 36.81 21.56 33.50
N ASP A 651 35.98 21.07 32.58
CA ASP A 651 36.40 20.11 31.55
C ASP A 651 36.24 20.65 30.12
N ASP A 652 35.32 21.58 29.87
CA ASP A 652 34.93 22.05 28.54
C ASP A 652 35.03 23.59 28.38
N VAL A 653 35.02 24.08 27.14
CA VAL A 653 34.89 25.52 26.82
C VAL A 653 33.63 25.77 25.98
N ASP A 654 32.79 26.69 26.45
CA ASP A 654 31.58 27.14 25.76
C ASP A 654 31.87 28.45 24.99
N VAL A 655 31.61 28.46 23.68
CA VAL A 655 31.83 29.59 22.76
C VAL A 655 30.50 30.14 22.27
N PHE A 656 30.30 31.45 22.37
CA PHE A 656 29.06 32.11 21.93
C PHE A 656 29.24 32.75 20.54
N VAL A 657 28.42 32.32 19.58
CA VAL A 657 28.48 32.76 18.18
C VAL A 657 27.07 32.98 17.64
N SER A 658 26.79 34.18 17.15
CA SER A 658 25.53 34.53 16.46
C SER A 658 24.24 34.14 17.22
N GLY A 659 24.25 34.20 18.55
CA GLY A 659 23.10 33.84 19.40
C GLY A 659 23.07 32.37 19.83
N TYR A 660 24.09 31.58 19.53
CA TYR A 660 24.19 30.18 19.92
C TYR A 660 25.39 29.94 20.83
N ALA A 661 25.29 28.96 21.74
CA ALA A 661 26.41 28.51 22.55
C ALA A 661 26.89 27.15 22.05
N PHE A 662 28.20 27.00 21.84
CA PHE A 662 28.85 25.79 21.35
C PHE A 662 29.84 25.28 22.38
N ARG A 663 29.66 24.03 22.84
CA ARG A 663 30.58 23.37 23.77
C ARG A 663 31.63 22.60 23.01
N LEU A 664 32.90 22.96 23.17
CA LEU A 664 34.01 22.33 22.49
C LEU A 664 34.54 21.12 23.29
N LYS A 665 34.66 19.98 22.62
CA LYS A 665 35.23 18.73 23.17
C LYS A 665 36.34 18.19 22.29
N ILE A 666 37.48 17.83 22.86
CA ILE A 666 38.61 17.27 22.10
C ILE A 666 38.56 15.75 22.11
N TRP A 667 38.54 15.14 20.91
CA TRP A 667 38.66 13.70 20.75
C TRP A 667 40.11 13.30 20.38
N HIS A 668 40.59 12.20 20.95
CA HIS A 668 41.93 11.67 20.70
C HIS A 668 41.95 10.13 20.52
N GLU A 669 42.66 9.64 19.49
CA GLU A 669 42.61 8.24 19.00
C GLU A 669 43.12 7.19 20.02
N ARG A 670 44.03 7.57 20.94
CA ARG A 670 44.58 6.62 21.93
C ARG A 670 43.55 6.06 22.90
N GLY A 671 42.39 6.72 23.06
CA GLY A 671 41.28 6.17 23.85
C GLY A 671 40.75 4.82 23.32
N LEU A 672 41.00 4.48 22.05
CA LEU A 672 40.55 3.21 21.44
C LEU A 672 41.61 2.09 21.43
N THR A 673 42.91 2.43 21.41
CA THR A 673 44.00 1.46 21.22
C THR A 673 44.40 0.70 22.50
N LEU A 674 44.10 1.26 23.69
CA LEU A 674 44.33 0.58 24.98
C LEU A 674 43.37 -0.61 25.20
N LEU A 675 42.19 -0.62 24.57
CA LEU A 675 41.17 -1.68 24.70
C LEU A 675 41.52 -3.00 23.98
N ARG A 676 42.28 -2.99 22.90
CA ARG A 676 42.63 -4.23 22.18
C ARG A 676 43.68 -5.08 22.92
N ARG A 677 44.33 -4.55 23.95
CA ARG A 677 45.40 -5.23 24.70
C ARG A 677 44.95 -5.90 26.00
N GLU A 678 43.73 -5.67 26.49
CA GLU A 678 43.27 -6.12 27.81
C GLU A 678 42.28 -7.31 27.79
N THR A 679 42.37 -8.21 26.80
CA THR A 679 41.64 -9.50 26.86
C THR A 679 42.32 -10.54 27.78
N GLY A 680 43.20 -10.12 28.68
CA GLY A 680 43.96 -11.02 29.56
C GLY A 680 44.64 -10.33 30.73
N ASN A 681 43.86 -9.82 31.69
CA ASN A 681 44.11 -9.93 33.14
C ASN A 681 43.15 -9.02 33.92
N ASP A 682 42.62 -9.54 35.03
CA ASP A 682 41.72 -8.89 35.98
C ASP A 682 42.37 -7.69 36.69
N GLN A 683 42.22 -6.48 36.14
CA GLN A 683 41.97 -5.23 36.89
C GLN A 683 41.20 -4.28 35.97
N VAL A 684 39.95 -3.96 36.33
CA VAL A 684 39.10 -3.03 35.58
C VAL A 684 39.70 -1.62 35.66
N LYS A 685 40.57 -1.27 34.71
CA LYS A 685 40.93 0.13 34.44
C LYS A 685 39.91 0.67 33.45
N GLN A 686 39.06 1.58 33.93
CA GLN A 686 38.17 2.38 33.10
C GLN A 686 39.01 3.16 32.09
N VAL A 687 39.16 2.65 30.86
CA VAL A 687 39.39 3.52 29.71
C VAL A 687 38.36 4.65 29.78
N SER A 688 38.76 5.91 29.59
CA SER A 688 37.83 7.04 29.71
C SER A 688 36.61 6.79 28.83
N ASN A 689 35.47 6.51 29.47
CA ASN A 689 34.21 6.14 28.81
C ASN A 689 33.80 7.24 27.79
N MET A 690 34.28 8.46 28.02
CA MET A 690 34.03 9.68 27.27
C MET A 690 34.60 9.69 25.86
N ASP A 691 35.86 9.29 25.61
CA ASP A 691 36.43 9.33 24.24
C ASP A 691 35.78 8.29 23.32
N ARG A 692 35.44 7.13 23.90
CA ARG A 692 34.69 6.09 23.21
C ARG A 692 33.29 6.58 22.85
N GLU A 693 32.60 7.20 23.80
CA GLU A 693 31.27 7.79 23.58
C GLU A 693 31.30 8.89 22.51
N LEU A 694 32.28 9.81 22.58
CA LEU A 694 32.48 10.86 21.59
C LEU A 694 32.69 10.29 20.18
N TYR A 695 33.51 9.25 20.04
CA TYR A 695 33.71 8.58 18.75
C TYR A 695 32.39 8.01 18.18
N PHE A 696 31.63 7.26 18.98
CA PHE A 696 30.36 6.70 18.52
C PHE A 696 29.34 7.78 18.18
N ARG A 697 29.26 8.86 18.96
CA ARG A 697 28.39 10.01 18.68
C ARG A 697 28.81 10.75 17.41
N SER A 698 30.12 10.83 17.11
CA SER A 698 30.66 11.31 15.83
C SER A 698 30.12 10.51 14.66
N GLN A 699 30.28 9.18 14.72
CA GLN A 699 29.89 8.28 13.64
C GLN A 699 28.38 8.32 13.44
N HIS A 700 27.62 8.26 14.54
CA HIS A 700 26.18 8.38 14.53
C HIS A 700 25.71 9.71 13.92
N SER A 701 26.24 10.85 14.38
CA SER A 701 25.87 12.17 13.85
C SER A 701 26.12 12.25 12.34
N SER A 702 27.27 11.78 11.87
CA SER A 702 27.60 11.76 10.44
C SER A 702 26.67 10.84 9.63
N MET A 703 26.40 9.63 10.11
CA MET A 703 25.56 8.65 9.42
C MET A 703 24.10 9.11 9.34
N ILE A 704 23.55 9.63 10.44
CA ILE A 704 22.16 10.12 10.49
C ILE A 704 21.98 11.37 9.63
N ASN A 705 22.95 12.29 9.63
CA ASN A 705 22.90 13.44 8.73
C ASN A 705 22.93 13.02 7.25
N GLY A 706 23.75 12.00 6.91
CA GLY A 706 23.74 11.38 5.58
C GLY A 706 22.39 10.75 5.24
N LEU A 707 21.79 10.02 6.19
CA LEU A 707 20.48 9.39 6.01
C LEU A 707 19.38 10.42 5.74
N GLN A 708 19.38 11.53 6.46
CA GLN A 708 18.42 12.60 6.21
C GLN A 708 18.61 13.24 4.82
N GLY A 709 19.86 13.38 4.36
CA GLY A 709 20.16 13.83 3.00
C GLY A 709 19.55 12.92 1.93
N CYS A 710 19.44 11.62 2.20
CA CYS A 710 18.75 10.66 1.34
C CYS A 710 17.22 10.71 1.52
N TYR A 711 16.74 10.88 2.76
CA TYR A 711 15.32 10.80 3.12
C TYR A 711 14.86 12.06 3.85
N ALA A 712 14.33 13.05 3.14
CA ALA A 712 13.91 14.31 3.78
C ALA A 712 12.76 14.13 4.81
N ALA A 713 11.96 13.07 4.71
CA ALA A 713 10.93 12.75 5.70
C ALA A 713 11.48 12.18 7.02
N TYR A 714 12.74 11.73 7.04
CA TYR A 714 13.34 11.09 8.23
C TYR A 714 13.35 12.02 9.45
N GLY A 715 13.83 13.26 9.28
CA GLY A 715 13.90 14.25 10.37
C GLY A 715 12.55 14.51 11.05
N PRO A 716 11.49 14.89 10.30
CA PRO A 716 10.14 15.04 10.84
C PRO A 716 9.61 13.79 11.57
N VAL A 717 9.83 12.59 11.03
CA VAL A 717 9.39 11.34 11.66
C VAL A 717 10.12 11.08 12.98
N VAL A 718 11.43 11.32 13.04
CA VAL A 718 12.19 11.22 14.29
C VAL A 718 11.67 12.21 15.33
N ARG A 719 11.37 13.44 14.94
CA ARG A 719 10.84 14.46 15.86
C ARG A 719 9.49 14.04 16.43
N LEU A 720 8.61 13.49 15.59
CA LEU A 720 7.34 12.91 16.04
C LEU A 720 7.56 11.73 17.00
N ALA A 721 8.48 10.82 16.68
CA ALA A 721 8.82 9.68 17.54
C ALA A 721 9.36 10.14 18.90
N LYS A 722 10.27 11.12 18.92
CA LYS A 722 10.78 11.72 20.17
C LYS A 722 9.67 12.37 20.99
N ARG A 723 8.74 13.10 20.37
CA ARG A 723 7.55 13.66 21.05
C ARG A 723 6.65 12.57 21.61
N TRP A 724 6.42 11.50 20.85
CA TRP A 724 5.64 10.36 21.31
C TRP A 724 6.29 9.71 22.54
N VAL A 725 7.59 9.37 22.47
CA VAL A 725 8.36 8.81 23.59
C VAL A 725 8.29 9.72 24.84
N ALA A 726 8.46 11.03 24.65
CA ALA A 726 8.37 12.00 25.75
C ALA A 726 6.96 12.07 26.36
N SER A 727 5.91 12.04 25.55
CA SER A 727 4.51 12.03 26.01
C SER A 727 4.15 10.78 26.84
N HIS A 728 4.86 9.68 26.61
CA HIS A 728 4.75 8.45 27.37
C HIS A 728 5.77 8.34 28.53
N LEU A 729 6.47 9.44 28.87
CA LEU A 729 7.42 9.54 29.98
C LEU A 729 8.64 8.60 29.85
N PHE A 730 8.99 8.20 28.63
CA PHE A 730 10.14 7.32 28.37
C PHE A 730 11.43 8.07 27.99
N SER A 731 11.42 9.40 27.97
CA SER A 731 12.59 10.22 27.60
C SER A 731 13.78 10.07 28.56
N ALA A 732 13.56 9.64 29.80
CA ALA A 732 14.63 9.33 30.75
C ALA A 732 15.24 7.94 30.52
N CYS A 733 14.51 7.02 29.87
CA CYS A 733 14.93 5.64 29.64
C CYS A 733 15.56 5.44 28.26
N LEU A 734 15.10 6.20 27.26
CA LEU A 734 15.55 6.11 25.88
C LEU A 734 16.32 7.38 25.51
N VAL A 735 17.61 7.22 25.22
CA VAL A 735 18.44 8.28 24.66
C VAL A 735 18.01 8.62 23.23
N GLU A 736 18.29 9.85 22.80
CA GLU A 736 17.86 10.35 21.50
C GLU A 736 18.40 9.51 20.34
N GLU A 737 19.65 9.07 20.43
CA GLU A 737 20.32 8.22 19.45
C GLU A 737 19.61 6.87 19.27
N ALA A 738 19.04 6.30 20.35
CA ALA A 738 18.31 5.05 20.26
C ALA A 738 17.01 5.23 19.45
N ILE A 739 16.31 6.34 19.65
CA ILE A 739 15.08 6.67 18.91
C ILE A 739 15.41 6.91 17.43
N GLU A 740 16.49 7.64 17.14
CA GLU A 740 16.99 7.87 15.79
C GLU A 740 17.31 6.56 15.08
N LEU A 741 18.05 5.65 15.71
CA LEU A 741 18.40 4.35 15.12
C LEU A 741 17.18 3.45 14.89
N LEU A 742 16.19 3.47 15.80
CA LEU A 742 14.94 2.72 15.62
C LEU A 742 14.16 3.23 14.40
N VAL A 743 14.08 4.55 14.21
CA VAL A 743 13.44 5.13 13.02
C VAL A 743 14.29 4.84 11.78
N ALA A 744 15.62 4.94 11.85
CA ALA A 744 16.53 4.66 10.75
C ALA A 744 16.37 3.23 10.24
N TYR A 745 16.18 2.26 11.14
CA TYR A 745 15.86 0.88 10.78
C TYR A 745 14.60 0.77 9.92
N ILE A 746 13.56 1.56 10.20
CA ILE A 746 12.32 1.56 9.41
C ILE A 746 12.57 2.11 7.99
N PHE A 747 13.40 3.13 7.83
CA PHE A 747 13.74 3.70 6.52
C PHE A 747 14.71 2.82 5.72
N LEU A 748 15.58 2.06 6.39
CA LEU A 748 16.63 1.25 5.75
C LEU A 748 16.25 -0.23 5.55
N SER A 749 15.25 -0.73 6.26
CA SER A 749 14.84 -2.13 6.16
C SER A 749 14.14 -2.44 4.84
N LEU A 750 14.23 -3.68 4.36
CA LEU A 750 13.46 -4.17 3.19
C LEU A 750 11.94 -4.10 3.43
N TYR A 751 11.52 -3.98 4.68
CA TYR A 751 10.17 -3.63 5.10
C TYR A 751 9.70 -2.29 4.48
N HIS A 752 10.61 -1.32 4.33
CA HIS A 752 10.38 -0.05 3.63
C HIS A 752 10.01 -0.25 2.16
N LEU A 753 10.65 -1.20 1.46
CA LEU A 753 10.41 -1.47 0.04
C LEU A 753 8.99 -1.96 -0.25
N MET A 754 8.28 -2.56 0.72
CA MET A 754 6.91 -3.03 0.51
C MET A 754 5.84 -2.10 1.08
N LEU A 755 6.14 -1.35 2.13
CA LEU A 755 5.16 -0.46 2.77
C LEU A 755 5.13 0.91 2.12
N LEU A 756 6.28 1.53 1.88
CA LEU A 756 6.30 2.90 1.39
C LEU A 756 6.51 2.94 -0.13
N PRO A 757 5.75 3.76 -0.86
CA PRO A 757 5.99 3.95 -2.28
C PRO A 757 7.35 4.63 -2.48
N HIS A 758 8.05 4.24 -3.54
CA HIS A 758 9.38 4.73 -3.91
C HIS A 758 9.58 6.25 -4.02
N GLY A 759 8.54 7.08 -3.84
CA GLY A 759 8.67 8.53 -3.91
C GLY A 759 9.48 9.17 -2.77
N SER A 760 9.79 8.43 -1.71
CA SER A 760 10.76 8.82 -0.70
C SER A 760 12.18 8.30 -0.96
N LEU A 761 12.41 7.55 -2.04
CA LEU A 761 13.68 6.86 -2.35
C LEU A 761 14.44 7.44 -3.55
N ASP A 762 13.81 8.25 -4.40
CA ASP A 762 14.46 8.79 -5.59
C ASP A 762 15.15 10.13 -5.30
N PHE A 763 16.42 10.04 -4.85
CA PHE A 763 17.47 11.03 -5.08
C PHE A 763 18.76 10.35 -5.55
#